data_AF-A0A6S6TZ34-F1
#
_entry.id   AF-A0A6S6TZ34-F1
#
_cell.length_a   1.000
_cell.length_b   1.000
_cell.length_c   1.000
_cell.angle_alpha   90.00
_cell.angle_beta   90.00
_cell.angle_gamma   90.00
#
_symmetry.space_group_name_H-M   'P 1'
#
loop_
_entity.id
_entity.type
_entity.pdbx_description
1 polymer ?
#
loop_
_entity_poly.entity_id
_entity_poly.type
_entity_poly.pdbx_seq_one_letter_code
_entity_poly.pdbx_strand_id
1 'polypeptide(L)'
;MKKQWLFSYPLLSSISSHVLFGTLDSDKQSSSRVRTAYSPTSAIKKTKRTVSEKGAFGLSVAIAMILGSHAYAGKIISDAPEGDTLSSATSTTNKQFGFGGWNLDNVEIRVVDTDDFTGNVGSFNEADGTYTGMRADKSFEADITTGGEVRGHLHGKDWPVGEPSGIKIINADTKTKEGKPANCIMTSSYLEEGYLGAGNKPVLCSSGFQTHKRFKVNILPSTVTTADAEGYGLPVDLTFNLKADDTSTERYQVLQKVNNYSGKRLDGYKIEVLDATGQPNAELTLSLGIGEGIDHDGNPDGDIWDEESMANFSHGLWGPADHHFNEDGFFDSTRAYFTPALSADKLTASYTGPMQGGNYQTIFGNWLPSIWEPTGIFHDDDMNPETDGVLKAFWGDPEGSGTNKWRKGKADNWADVTTEELIDWTGEWYEQGPVEDVLNLGLNYIVNVGSNTAIGNTFTIRFTPHIAADQNAPSYVADNAPDTRYTESEGIIVMSITEDFSEETATLKTRMVSASKTEAATMGKDSIISVGIADNDLNVDPAVKETITVKVTSDHGETESVELTETDINTSLFKGTVAAKLSDNAILDDDGKFDLNKTTTLTATYVDSKYGTKVEPETLEAGLVLTIADEPTEEPTVTSSGGGSFNTLLMMVFGFLGLGGWLARRRATK
;
A
#
# COMPACT_ATOMS: atom_id res chain seq x y z
N MET A 1 -14.38 3.10 23.15
CA MET A 1 -14.32 4.35 22.37
C MET A 1 -12.85 4.62 22.13
N LYS A 2 -12.30 4.06 21.04
CA LYS A 2 -10.91 4.21 20.63
C LYS A 2 -10.88 5.25 19.51
N LYS A 3 -9.95 6.20 19.59
CA LYS A 3 -9.67 7.20 18.56
C LYS A 3 -9.11 6.47 17.33
N GLN A 4 -9.79 6.57 16.20
CA GLN A 4 -9.15 6.38 14.90
C GLN A 4 -8.36 7.66 14.65
N TRP A 5 -7.06 7.51 14.39
CA TRP A 5 -6.18 8.64 14.10
C TRP A 5 -5.93 8.64 12.60
N LEU A 6 -6.35 9.73 11.96
CA LEU A 6 -5.82 10.24 10.70
C LEU A 6 -5.35 11.66 11.01
N PHE A 7 -4.18 12.01 10.49
CA PHE A 7 -3.32 13.15 10.85
C PHE A 7 -4.01 14.49 11.20
N SER A 8 -3.70 15.06 12.37
CA SER A 8 -4.11 16.42 12.79
C SER A 8 -2.96 17.44 12.68
N TYR A 9 -3.22 18.62 12.11
CA TYR A 9 -2.24 19.71 11.88
C TYR A 9 -2.09 20.70 13.05
N PRO A 10 -0.92 21.36 13.22
CA PRO A 10 -0.80 22.61 13.99
C PRO A 10 -1.00 23.86 13.11
N LEU A 11 -1.82 24.80 13.62
CA LEU A 11 -2.13 26.11 13.05
C LEU A 11 -0.93 27.08 13.09
N LEU A 12 -0.53 27.61 11.94
CA LEU A 12 0.32 28.82 11.84
C LEU A 12 -0.46 29.98 11.20
N SER A 13 -0.53 31.09 11.92
CA SER A 13 -1.29 32.29 11.59
C SER A 13 -0.54 33.26 10.66
N SER A 14 -1.20 33.66 9.57
CA SER A 14 -1.27 35.02 8.99
C SER A 14 0.02 35.85 8.78
N ILE A 15 0.32 36.18 7.50
CA ILE A 15 0.60 37.56 7.05
C ILE A 15 -0.02 37.81 5.65
N SER A 16 -0.79 38.90 5.54
CA SER A 16 -1.42 39.44 4.33
C SER A 16 -0.49 40.38 3.55
N SER A 17 -0.57 40.39 2.21
CA SER A 17 -0.29 41.57 1.38
C SER A 17 -0.96 41.48 -0.01
N HIS A 18 -1.73 42.53 -0.35
CA HIS A 18 -2.31 42.82 -1.67
C HIS A 18 -1.24 43.31 -2.68
N VAL A 19 -1.50 43.16 -3.99
CA VAL A 19 -1.70 44.26 -4.99
C VAL A 19 -1.65 43.76 -6.47
N LEU A 20 -2.79 43.95 -7.15
CA LEU A 20 -3.15 44.38 -8.53
C LEU A 20 -2.35 44.06 -9.85
N PHE A 21 -3.16 43.57 -10.81
CA PHE A 21 -3.35 43.89 -12.26
C PHE A 21 -2.28 43.62 -13.34
N GLY A 22 -2.77 43.01 -14.44
CA GLY A 22 -2.17 43.07 -15.78
C GLY A 22 -2.89 42.21 -16.82
N THR A 23 -3.99 42.70 -17.38
CA THR A 23 -4.62 42.21 -18.63
C THR A 23 -3.70 42.39 -19.84
N LEU A 24 -3.70 41.45 -20.79
CA LEU A 24 -3.52 41.77 -22.21
C LEU A 24 -4.11 40.68 -23.12
N ASP A 25 -4.72 41.21 -24.18
CA ASP A 25 -5.59 40.60 -25.18
C ASP A 25 -4.80 40.35 -26.48
N SER A 26 -5.43 39.65 -27.44
CA SER A 26 -5.26 39.70 -28.90
C SER A 26 -4.91 38.39 -29.64
N ASP A 27 -5.93 37.83 -30.28
CA ASP A 27 -6.08 37.60 -31.73
C ASP A 27 -4.86 37.22 -32.60
N LYS A 28 -4.98 36.11 -33.34
CA LYS A 28 -5.23 36.11 -34.82
C LYS A 28 -5.22 34.72 -35.48
N GLN A 29 -6.40 34.38 -36.01
CA GLN A 29 -6.72 34.02 -37.41
C GLN A 29 -5.79 33.17 -38.33
N SER A 30 -6.49 32.23 -38.99
CA SER A 30 -6.39 31.79 -40.40
C SER A 30 -5.40 30.64 -40.71
N SER A 31 -5.63 29.71 -41.64
CA SER A 31 -6.62 29.62 -42.72
C SER A 31 -6.72 28.17 -43.25
N SER A 32 -7.91 27.84 -43.74
CA SER A 32 -8.26 26.99 -44.90
C SER A 32 -7.25 26.00 -45.51
N ARG A 33 -7.69 24.76 -45.79
CA ARG A 33 -8.22 24.38 -47.12
C ARG A 33 -8.77 22.94 -47.19
N VAL A 34 -9.81 22.86 -47.99
CA VAL A 34 -10.64 21.73 -48.44
C VAL A 34 -9.91 20.89 -49.49
N ARG A 35 -10.05 19.55 -49.46
CA ARG A 35 -10.60 18.68 -50.55
C ARG A 35 -10.31 17.18 -50.36
N THR A 36 -11.40 16.44 -50.15
CA THR A 36 -11.90 15.27 -50.90
C THR A 36 -10.95 14.18 -51.43
N ALA A 37 -11.18 12.97 -50.89
CA ALA A 37 -11.47 11.68 -51.55
C ALA A 37 -10.54 11.13 -52.66
N TYR A 38 -10.01 9.93 -52.44
CA TYR A 38 -10.43 8.67 -53.10
C TYR A 38 -9.51 7.50 -52.68
N SER A 39 -10.09 6.38 -52.24
CA SER A 39 -9.45 5.05 -52.22
C SER A 39 -9.40 4.51 -53.67
N PRO A 40 -8.52 3.56 -54.07
CA PRO A 40 -8.92 2.15 -53.91
C PRO A 40 -7.78 1.10 -53.80
N THR A 41 -8.10 -0.02 -53.14
CA THR A 41 -7.72 -1.43 -53.38
C THR A 41 -6.42 -1.80 -54.11
N SER A 42 -5.66 -2.77 -53.56
CA SER A 42 -5.37 -4.03 -54.28
C SER A 42 -4.68 -5.14 -53.44
N ALA A 43 -5.23 -6.35 -53.58
CA ALA A 43 -4.58 -7.63 -53.87
C ALA A 43 -3.45 -8.22 -52.97
N ILE A 44 -3.86 -9.25 -52.21
CA ILE A 44 -3.46 -10.67 -52.35
C ILE A 44 -1.99 -10.96 -52.72
N LYS A 45 -1.27 -11.60 -51.79
CA LYS A 45 -0.31 -12.67 -52.10
C LYS A 45 -0.44 -13.83 -51.11
N LYS A 46 -0.85 -14.98 -51.66
CA LYS A 46 -0.80 -16.30 -51.02
C LYS A 46 0.64 -16.78 -50.92
N THR A 47 1.01 -17.40 -49.79
CA THR A 47 2.00 -18.49 -49.81
C THR A 47 1.58 -19.58 -48.83
N LYS A 48 1.34 -20.78 -49.37
CA LYS A 48 1.06 -22.04 -48.68
C LYS A 48 2.26 -22.46 -47.83
N ARG A 49 2.00 -23.00 -46.63
CA ARG A 49 2.81 -24.08 -46.05
C ARG A 49 1.90 -25.12 -45.41
N THR A 50 2.06 -26.34 -45.89
CA THR A 50 1.46 -27.60 -45.43
C THR A 50 2.30 -28.18 -44.29
N VAL A 51 1.66 -28.54 -43.18
CA VAL A 51 2.14 -29.48 -42.15
C VAL A 51 0.90 -30.25 -41.68
N SER A 52 0.74 -31.49 -42.15
CA SER A 52 1.00 -32.76 -41.45
C SER A 52 -0.03 -33.09 -40.36
N GLU A 53 -0.95 -33.98 -40.74
CA GLU A 53 -1.89 -34.69 -39.87
C GLU A 53 -1.16 -35.57 -38.83
N LYS A 54 -1.61 -35.50 -37.57
CA LYS A 54 -1.88 -36.63 -36.66
C LYS A 54 -2.33 -36.09 -35.30
N GLY A 55 -3.56 -36.42 -34.90
CA GLY A 55 -4.10 -36.11 -33.57
C GLY A 55 -5.56 -35.68 -33.55
N ALA A 56 -6.44 -36.37 -34.28
CA ALA A 56 -7.88 -36.20 -34.16
C ALA A 56 -8.39 -36.99 -32.94
N PHE A 57 -8.57 -36.33 -31.81
CA PHE A 57 -9.57 -36.61 -30.76
C PHE A 57 -9.39 -35.55 -29.66
N GLY A 58 -10.18 -34.49 -29.72
CA GLY A 58 -10.09 -33.35 -28.80
C GLY A 58 -10.70 -32.08 -29.39
N LEU A 59 -11.84 -32.20 -30.05
CA LEU A 59 -12.61 -31.06 -30.50
C LEU A 59 -14.04 -31.23 -29.98
N SER A 60 -14.56 -30.16 -29.38
CA SER A 60 -15.98 -29.94 -29.07
C SER A 60 -16.43 -30.19 -27.62
N VAL A 61 -15.89 -29.42 -26.65
CA VAL A 61 -16.67 -28.95 -25.48
C VAL A 61 -16.34 -27.48 -25.10
N ALA A 62 -15.14 -26.96 -25.38
CA ALA A 62 -14.70 -25.65 -24.86
C ALA A 62 -15.19 -24.37 -25.61
N ILE A 63 -16.03 -24.47 -26.65
CA ILE A 63 -16.57 -23.29 -27.38
C ILE A 63 -18.10 -23.12 -27.15
N ALA A 64 -18.72 -23.96 -26.33
CA ALA A 64 -20.15 -23.86 -26.01
C ALA A 64 -20.47 -23.14 -24.69
N MET A 65 -19.46 -22.70 -23.90
CA MET A 65 -19.69 -21.96 -22.65
C MET A 65 -19.53 -20.43 -22.75
N ILE A 66 -19.09 -19.89 -23.90
CA ILE A 66 -18.95 -18.43 -24.11
C ILE A 66 -20.22 -17.82 -24.75
N LEU A 67 -21.22 -18.64 -25.12
CA LEU A 67 -22.50 -18.18 -25.67
C LEU A 67 -23.70 -18.89 -25.02
N GLY A 68 -23.66 -19.06 -23.70
CA GLY A 68 -24.89 -19.04 -22.92
C GLY A 68 -25.44 -17.62 -22.96
N SER A 69 -26.05 -17.23 -24.08
CA SER A 69 -26.82 -16.00 -24.23
C SER A 69 -28.09 -16.12 -23.37
N HIS A 70 -27.91 -16.11 -22.06
CA HIS A 70 -28.96 -15.68 -21.16
C HIS A 70 -29.11 -14.19 -21.39
N ALA A 71 -30.31 -13.80 -21.79
CA ALA A 71 -30.68 -12.42 -22.08
C ALA A 71 -30.82 -11.67 -20.77
N TYR A 72 -29.69 -11.31 -20.19
CA TYR A 72 -29.61 -10.44 -19.04
C TYR A 72 -29.98 -8.99 -19.50
N ALA A 73 -30.48 -8.08 -18.66
CA ALA A 73 -31.14 -6.84 -19.07
C ALA A 73 -31.28 -5.82 -17.91
N GLY A 74 -30.22 -5.14 -17.48
CA GLY A 74 -30.32 -4.15 -16.40
C GLY A 74 -29.08 -3.31 -16.20
N LYS A 75 -29.08 -2.10 -16.75
CA LYS A 75 -28.06 -1.08 -16.46
C LYS A 75 -28.30 -0.36 -15.14
N ILE A 76 -27.27 -0.22 -14.30
CA ILE A 76 -27.30 0.60 -13.08
C ILE A 76 -27.26 2.10 -13.45
N ILE A 77 -28.08 2.91 -12.77
CA ILE A 77 -28.14 4.37 -12.97
C ILE A 77 -26.78 5.00 -12.66
N SER A 78 -26.37 5.96 -13.50
CA SER A 78 -25.21 6.82 -13.26
C SER A 78 -25.40 8.15 -13.96
N ASP A 79 -24.92 9.24 -13.36
CA ASP A 79 -24.80 10.55 -14.01
C ASP A 79 -23.43 10.79 -14.68
N ALA A 80 -22.51 9.83 -14.58
CA ALA A 80 -21.26 9.87 -15.32
C ALA A 80 -21.52 9.73 -16.83
N PRO A 81 -20.75 10.43 -17.68
CA PRO A 81 -20.77 10.18 -19.12
C PRO A 81 -20.24 8.77 -19.44
N GLU A 82 -20.49 8.29 -20.65
CA GLU A 82 -20.20 6.91 -21.05
C GLU A 82 -19.30 6.84 -22.28
N GLY A 83 -18.68 5.68 -22.51
CA GLY A 83 -17.86 5.42 -23.68
C GLY A 83 -16.65 6.36 -23.75
N ASP A 84 -16.32 6.82 -24.96
CA ASP A 84 -15.11 7.64 -25.19
C ASP A 84 -15.13 8.97 -24.42
N THR A 85 -16.32 9.49 -24.10
CA THR A 85 -16.47 10.76 -23.36
C THR A 85 -16.12 10.66 -21.88
N LEU A 86 -16.10 9.44 -21.32
CA LEU A 86 -15.76 9.18 -19.92
C LEU A 86 -14.34 9.64 -19.57
N SER A 87 -13.38 9.44 -20.49
CA SER A 87 -11.98 9.82 -20.24
C SER A 87 -11.70 11.32 -20.24
N SER A 88 -12.65 12.11 -20.71
CA SER A 88 -12.63 13.58 -20.66
C SER A 88 -13.64 14.15 -19.67
N ALA A 89 -14.29 13.30 -18.88
CA ALA A 89 -15.29 13.71 -17.93
C ALA A 89 -14.68 14.63 -16.87
N THR A 90 -15.37 15.71 -16.57
CA THR A 90 -15.04 16.59 -15.45
C THR A 90 -16.15 16.48 -14.43
N SER A 91 -15.82 16.46 -13.14
CA SER A 91 -16.85 16.51 -12.11
C SER A 91 -17.36 17.93 -11.92
N THR A 92 -18.62 18.05 -11.53
CA THR A 92 -19.18 19.33 -11.10
C THR A 92 -18.76 19.57 -9.66
N THR A 93 -18.30 20.78 -9.34
CA THR A 93 -17.94 21.15 -7.97
C THR A 93 -19.10 20.84 -7.01
N ASN A 94 -18.78 20.21 -5.87
CA ASN A 94 -19.74 19.89 -4.81
C ASN A 94 -20.90 18.99 -5.27
N LYS A 95 -20.66 18.13 -6.27
CA LYS A 95 -21.59 17.10 -6.71
C LYS A 95 -20.84 15.81 -6.99
N GLN A 96 -21.33 14.72 -6.43
CA GLN A 96 -20.74 13.41 -6.62
C GLN A 96 -20.73 13.01 -8.10
N PHE A 97 -19.57 12.56 -8.59
CA PHE A 97 -19.41 11.98 -9.92
C PHE A 97 -19.86 10.51 -9.96
N GLY A 98 -20.68 10.15 -10.95
CA GLY A 98 -21.21 8.79 -11.10
C GLY A 98 -22.29 8.46 -10.08
N PHE A 99 -23.09 9.47 -9.71
CA PHE A 99 -24.16 9.41 -8.71
C PHE A 99 -25.43 8.71 -9.23
N GLY A 100 -26.29 8.27 -8.31
CA GLY A 100 -27.66 7.81 -8.55
C GLY A 100 -27.85 6.30 -8.57
N GLY A 101 -26.76 5.55 -8.76
CA GLY A 101 -26.82 4.10 -8.83
C GLY A 101 -26.85 3.38 -7.49
N TRP A 102 -26.21 3.92 -6.44
CA TRP A 102 -26.39 3.38 -5.09
C TRP A 102 -27.73 3.87 -4.52
N ASN A 103 -28.57 2.94 -4.08
CA ASN A 103 -29.83 3.26 -3.42
C ASN A 103 -29.55 3.67 -1.97
N LEU A 104 -30.10 4.81 -1.56
CA LEU A 104 -29.84 5.43 -0.26
C LEU A 104 -31.00 5.25 0.74
N ASP A 105 -32.05 4.49 0.40
CA ASP A 105 -33.23 4.31 1.26
C ASP A 105 -32.88 3.72 2.64
N ASN A 106 -31.78 2.97 2.72
CA ASN A 106 -31.26 2.37 3.94
C ASN A 106 -29.89 2.94 4.38
N VAL A 107 -29.51 4.10 3.84
CA VAL A 107 -28.17 4.70 4.04
C VAL A 107 -28.31 6.12 4.57
N GLU A 108 -27.65 6.43 5.68
CA GLU A 108 -27.51 7.80 6.16
C GLU A 108 -26.11 8.32 5.85
N ILE A 109 -26.00 9.41 5.09
CA ILE A 109 -24.70 10.00 4.72
C ILE A 109 -24.40 11.21 5.62
N ARG A 110 -23.24 11.18 6.25
CA ARG A 110 -22.74 12.23 7.13
C ARG A 110 -21.42 12.78 6.58
N VAL A 111 -21.29 14.10 6.56
CA VAL A 111 -19.98 14.75 6.38
C VAL A 111 -19.43 14.95 7.78
N VAL A 112 -18.22 14.46 8.03
CA VAL A 112 -17.65 14.32 9.37
C VAL A 112 -16.26 14.94 9.46
N ASP A 113 -15.78 15.16 10.68
CA ASP A 113 -14.39 15.55 10.94
C ASP A 113 -13.45 14.35 10.78
N THR A 114 -12.26 14.54 10.23
CA THR A 114 -11.24 13.48 10.11
C THR A 114 -10.68 13.06 11.46
N ASP A 115 -10.72 13.94 12.46
CA ASP A 115 -10.11 13.68 13.77
C ASP A 115 -10.95 12.74 14.64
N ASP A 116 -12.28 12.79 14.53
CA ASP A 116 -13.17 12.07 15.44
C ASP A 116 -14.37 11.38 14.79
N PHE A 117 -14.63 11.65 13.50
CA PHE A 117 -15.78 11.13 12.76
C PHE A 117 -17.14 11.42 13.45
N THR A 118 -17.19 12.41 14.35
CA THR A 118 -18.37 12.75 15.14
C THR A 118 -19.15 13.94 14.57
N GLY A 119 -20.47 13.84 14.71
CA GLY A 119 -21.39 14.87 14.22
C GLY A 119 -21.52 14.90 12.70
N ASN A 120 -22.49 15.66 12.21
CA ASN A 120 -22.63 15.95 10.80
C ASN A 120 -22.36 17.44 10.59
N VAL A 121 -21.24 17.76 9.97
CA VAL A 121 -20.74 19.14 9.79
C VAL A 121 -21.00 19.70 8.38
N GLY A 122 -21.75 18.95 7.58
CA GLY A 122 -22.13 19.32 6.22
C GLY A 122 -23.52 18.82 5.85
N SER A 123 -23.76 18.66 4.55
CA SER A 123 -25.02 18.12 4.03
C SER A 123 -24.76 17.29 2.78
N PHE A 124 -25.58 16.27 2.56
CA PHE A 124 -25.66 15.52 1.30
C PHE A 124 -27.11 15.50 0.82
N ASN A 125 -27.33 15.81 -0.46
CA ASN A 125 -28.64 15.78 -1.09
C ASN A 125 -28.81 14.46 -1.84
N GLU A 126 -29.59 13.55 -1.26
CA GLU A 126 -29.86 12.22 -1.83
C GLU A 126 -30.62 12.26 -3.17
N ALA A 127 -31.21 13.40 -3.55
CA ALA A 127 -31.93 13.52 -4.83
C ALA A 127 -31.00 13.75 -6.02
N ASP A 128 -29.85 14.40 -5.82
CA ASP A 128 -28.98 14.83 -6.92
C ASP A 128 -27.47 14.66 -6.66
N GLY A 129 -27.08 14.17 -5.48
CA GLY A 129 -25.69 13.93 -5.10
C GLY A 129 -24.89 15.20 -4.80
N THR A 130 -25.55 16.36 -4.66
CA THR A 130 -24.86 17.59 -4.24
C THR A 130 -24.55 17.56 -2.75
N TYR A 131 -23.43 18.18 -2.35
CA TYR A 131 -23.00 18.19 -0.97
C TYR A 131 -22.39 19.52 -0.54
N THR A 132 -22.31 19.75 0.77
CA THR A 132 -21.63 20.90 1.36
C THR A 132 -20.79 20.46 2.55
N GLY A 133 -19.80 21.26 2.93
CA GLY A 133 -18.99 21.04 4.14
C GLY A 133 -17.70 20.25 3.94
N MET A 134 -17.50 19.58 2.79
CA MET A 134 -16.25 18.89 2.45
C MET A 134 -15.10 19.88 2.21
N ARG A 135 -13.97 19.69 2.91
CA ARG A 135 -12.72 20.49 2.86
C ARG A 135 -11.57 19.68 3.50
N ALA A 136 -10.35 20.21 3.54
CA ALA A 136 -9.13 19.49 3.93
C ALA A 136 -9.17 18.74 5.28
N ASP A 137 -9.94 19.21 6.26
CA ASP A 137 -10.10 18.61 7.59
C ASP A 137 -11.37 17.73 7.70
N LYS A 138 -11.90 17.24 6.57
CA LYS A 138 -13.23 16.61 6.52
C LYS A 138 -13.25 15.34 5.70
N SER A 139 -14.06 14.40 6.18
CA SER A 139 -14.36 13.14 5.54
C SER A 139 -15.86 12.94 5.40
N PHE A 140 -16.27 11.74 5.03
CA PHE A 140 -17.66 11.33 5.05
C PHE A 140 -17.78 9.89 5.54
N GLU A 141 -18.94 9.60 6.12
CA GLU A 141 -19.34 8.27 6.54
C GLU A 141 -20.77 8.00 6.07
N ALA A 142 -21.00 6.81 5.54
CA ALA A 142 -22.32 6.35 5.14
C ALA A 142 -22.73 5.15 6.01
N ASP A 143 -23.73 5.36 6.86
CA ASP A 143 -24.25 4.35 7.78
C ASP A 143 -25.26 3.45 7.07
N ILE A 144 -24.94 2.16 6.96
CA ILE A 144 -25.74 1.19 6.23
C ILE A 144 -26.63 0.44 7.22
N THR A 145 -27.93 0.69 7.15
CA THR A 145 -28.94 0.00 7.97
C THR A 145 -29.43 -1.25 7.25
N THR A 146 -29.37 -2.40 7.91
CA THR A 146 -29.92 -3.66 7.37
C THR A 146 -30.72 -4.35 8.47
N GLY A 147 -31.97 -4.72 8.17
CA GLY A 147 -32.87 -5.30 9.18
C GLY A 147 -33.18 -4.38 10.37
N GLY A 148 -33.10 -3.05 10.18
CA GLY A 148 -33.42 -2.06 11.22
C GLY A 148 -32.26 -1.68 12.14
N GLU A 149 -31.05 -2.19 11.90
CA GLU A 149 -29.84 -1.84 12.66
C GLU A 149 -28.72 -1.40 11.72
N VAL A 150 -27.88 -0.45 12.15
CA VAL A 150 -26.66 -0.10 11.42
C VAL A 150 -25.69 -1.26 11.51
N ARG A 151 -25.30 -1.82 10.37
CA ARG A 151 -24.45 -3.01 10.26
C ARG A 151 -23.17 -2.80 9.48
N GLY A 152 -23.10 -1.74 8.69
CA GLY A 152 -21.88 -1.32 8.02
C GLY A 152 -21.69 0.19 8.13
N HIS A 153 -20.44 0.61 8.25
CA HIS A 153 -20.03 1.98 7.91
C HIS A 153 -19.24 1.92 6.61
N LEU A 154 -19.64 2.70 5.62
CA LEU A 154 -18.86 2.93 4.42
C LEU A 154 -18.12 4.26 4.54
N HIS A 155 -16.82 4.22 4.29
CA HIS A 155 -15.96 5.40 4.25
C HIS A 155 -15.10 5.40 2.98
N GLY A 156 -14.68 6.58 2.55
CA GLY A 156 -13.81 6.78 1.41
C GLY A 156 -12.40 7.18 1.81
N LYS A 157 -11.66 7.75 0.85
CA LYS A 157 -10.53 8.62 1.17
C LYS A 157 -11.06 9.99 1.57
N ASP A 158 -10.31 10.70 2.39
CA ASP A 158 -10.65 12.05 2.84
C ASP A 158 -10.59 13.04 1.67
N TRP A 159 -11.12 14.25 1.91
CA TRP A 159 -10.92 15.34 0.95
C TRP A 159 -9.42 15.58 0.73
N PRO A 160 -8.96 15.88 -0.51
CA PRO A 160 -9.73 16.11 -1.74
C PRO A 160 -9.91 14.87 -2.61
N VAL A 161 -9.53 13.70 -2.10
CA VAL A 161 -9.43 12.46 -2.87
C VAL A 161 -10.78 11.77 -2.98
N GLY A 162 -11.61 11.79 -1.94
CA GLY A 162 -12.94 11.18 -1.94
C GLY A 162 -14.07 12.19 -1.74
N GLU A 163 -15.28 11.80 -2.14
CA GLU A 163 -16.50 12.57 -1.93
C GLU A 163 -17.66 11.69 -1.46
N PRO A 164 -18.60 12.21 -0.66
CA PRO A 164 -19.79 11.46 -0.33
C PRO A 164 -20.59 11.17 -1.60
N SER A 165 -21.36 10.11 -1.67
CA SER A 165 -21.70 9.08 -0.67
C SER A 165 -20.64 8.00 -0.46
N GLY A 166 -19.63 7.90 -1.33
CA GLY A 166 -18.57 6.88 -1.26
C GLY A 166 -18.67 5.73 -2.24
N ILE A 167 -19.81 5.57 -2.94
CA ILE A 167 -19.94 4.63 -4.07
C ILE A 167 -20.38 5.39 -5.32
N LYS A 168 -19.67 5.16 -6.43
CA LYS A 168 -20.07 5.60 -7.77
C LYS A 168 -20.21 4.43 -8.72
N ILE A 169 -20.98 4.67 -9.77
CA ILE A 169 -21.19 3.72 -10.87
C ILE A 169 -20.58 4.29 -12.14
N ILE A 170 -19.74 3.49 -12.79
CA ILE A 170 -19.18 3.81 -14.10
C ILE A 170 -19.74 2.81 -15.09
N ASN A 171 -20.27 3.31 -16.20
CA ASN A 171 -20.79 2.50 -17.29
C ASN A 171 -19.93 2.73 -18.56
N ALA A 172 -19.71 1.65 -19.31
CA ALA A 172 -19.06 1.65 -20.62
C ALA A 172 -17.67 2.32 -20.66
N ASP A 173 -16.80 2.04 -19.69
CA ASP A 173 -15.38 2.37 -19.77
C ASP A 173 -14.69 1.46 -20.80
N THR A 174 -14.47 2.00 -22.01
CA THR A 174 -13.93 1.25 -23.15
C THR A 174 -12.45 0.92 -23.02
N LYS A 175 -11.77 1.38 -21.96
CA LYS A 175 -10.33 1.20 -21.75
C LYS A 175 -10.00 0.05 -20.79
N THR A 176 -10.99 -0.67 -20.27
CA THR A 176 -10.72 -1.90 -19.52
C THR A 176 -10.05 -2.94 -20.42
N LYS A 177 -9.25 -3.81 -19.81
CA LYS A 177 -8.43 -4.82 -20.51
C LYS A 177 -8.64 -6.20 -19.87
N GLU A 178 -8.11 -7.24 -20.51
CA GLU A 178 -8.01 -8.58 -19.93
C GLU A 178 -9.38 -9.21 -19.58
N GLY A 179 -10.43 -8.83 -20.30
CA GLY A 179 -11.78 -9.36 -20.09
C GLY A 179 -12.52 -8.72 -18.91
N LYS A 180 -11.89 -7.78 -18.20
CA LYS A 180 -12.52 -7.01 -17.12
C LYS A 180 -13.75 -6.25 -17.66
N PRO A 181 -14.92 -6.36 -17.01
CA PRO A 181 -16.13 -5.65 -17.42
C PRO A 181 -15.91 -4.14 -17.58
N ALA A 182 -16.49 -3.56 -18.64
CA ALA A 182 -16.42 -2.12 -18.89
C ALA A 182 -17.25 -1.28 -17.88
N ASN A 183 -18.13 -1.93 -17.11
CA ASN A 183 -18.87 -1.27 -16.03
C ASN A 183 -18.29 -1.66 -14.67
N CYS A 184 -18.31 -0.72 -13.71
CA CYS A 184 -17.83 -1.00 -12.37
C CYS A 184 -18.64 -0.31 -11.27
N ILE A 185 -18.72 -0.99 -10.13
CA ILE A 185 -19.18 -0.45 -8.84
C ILE A 185 -17.91 -0.20 -8.02
N MET A 186 -17.64 1.07 -7.72
CA MET A 186 -16.35 1.48 -7.16
C MET A 186 -16.49 2.71 -6.26
N THR A 187 -15.42 3.09 -5.57
CA THR A 187 -15.45 4.30 -4.73
C THR A 187 -15.48 5.60 -5.53
N SER A 188 -15.99 6.65 -4.92
CA SER A 188 -16.11 8.01 -5.44
C SER A 188 -14.78 8.79 -5.53
N SER A 189 -13.62 8.11 -5.57
CA SER A 189 -12.31 8.77 -5.50
C SER A 189 -11.84 9.44 -6.81
N TYR A 190 -10.86 10.33 -6.66
CA TYR A 190 -10.17 11.10 -7.71
C TYR A 190 -8.68 10.73 -7.77
N LEU A 191 -8.05 10.95 -8.92
CA LEU A 191 -6.60 10.78 -9.08
C LEU A 191 -5.86 11.92 -8.37
N GLU A 192 -4.63 11.63 -7.93
CA GLU A 192 -3.73 12.56 -7.21
C GLU A 192 -3.54 13.91 -7.92
N GLU A 193 -3.43 13.91 -9.25
CA GLU A 193 -3.28 15.16 -10.03
C GLU A 193 -4.61 15.82 -10.44
N GLY A 194 -5.73 15.30 -9.95
CA GLY A 194 -7.08 15.66 -10.38
C GLY A 194 -8.05 15.77 -9.22
N TYR A 195 -7.55 16.32 -8.11
CA TYR A 195 -8.29 16.57 -6.88
C TYR A 195 -9.51 17.46 -7.06
N LEU A 196 -10.47 17.32 -6.15
CA LEU A 196 -11.65 18.17 -6.09
C LEU A 196 -11.27 19.66 -6.04
N GLY A 197 -11.67 20.40 -7.08
CA GLY A 197 -11.45 21.84 -7.20
C GLY A 197 -10.28 22.24 -8.11
N ALA A 198 -9.47 21.28 -8.58
CA ALA A 198 -8.35 21.53 -9.51
C ALA A 198 -8.18 20.36 -10.49
N GLY A 199 -8.68 20.50 -11.72
CA GLY A 199 -8.44 19.53 -12.79
C GLY A 199 -9.20 18.21 -12.69
N ASN A 200 -10.02 18.00 -11.65
CA ASN A 200 -11.01 16.93 -11.43
C ASN A 200 -10.90 15.72 -12.38
N LYS A 201 -10.02 14.76 -12.06
CA LYS A 201 -9.84 13.52 -12.82
C LYS A 201 -10.42 12.34 -12.02
N PRO A 202 -11.68 11.95 -12.24
CA PRO A 202 -12.27 10.85 -11.49
C PRO A 202 -11.55 9.54 -11.79
N VAL A 203 -11.43 8.69 -10.78
CA VAL A 203 -10.91 7.32 -10.96
C VAL A 203 -11.95 6.52 -11.73
N LEU A 204 -11.53 5.77 -12.76
CA LEU A 204 -12.37 4.97 -13.63
C LEU A 204 -12.08 3.47 -13.47
N CYS A 205 -12.90 2.62 -14.11
CA CYS A 205 -12.69 1.17 -14.10
C CYS A 205 -11.29 0.82 -14.62
N SER A 206 -10.82 1.50 -15.66
CA SER A 206 -9.53 1.31 -16.32
C SER A 206 -8.36 2.08 -15.69
N SER A 207 -8.55 2.85 -14.61
CA SER A 207 -7.46 3.64 -14.00
C SER A 207 -6.31 2.74 -13.50
N GLY A 208 -5.15 3.33 -13.19
CA GLY A 208 -3.98 2.56 -12.74
C GLY A 208 -4.12 1.94 -11.34
N PHE A 209 -3.05 1.27 -10.92
CA PHE A 209 -2.85 0.80 -9.54
C PHE A 209 -2.82 1.97 -8.53
N GLN A 210 -3.11 1.71 -7.25
CA GLN A 210 -3.14 2.68 -6.15
C GLN A 210 -4.07 3.90 -6.31
N THR A 211 -4.90 3.97 -7.35
CA THR A 211 -5.86 5.06 -7.57
C THR A 211 -7.08 5.04 -6.62
N HIS A 212 -6.96 4.41 -5.45
CA HIS A 212 -8.04 4.27 -4.46
C HIS A 212 -9.37 3.85 -5.11
N LYS A 213 -9.41 2.72 -5.82
CA LYS A 213 -10.63 2.28 -6.54
C LYS A 213 -11.68 1.59 -5.68
N ARG A 214 -11.28 1.10 -4.50
CA ARG A 214 -12.14 0.25 -3.69
C ARG A 214 -12.93 1.06 -2.71
N PHE A 215 -14.25 0.86 -2.66
CA PHE A 215 -15.04 1.38 -1.55
C PHE A 215 -14.83 0.47 -0.33
N LYS A 216 -14.72 1.06 0.85
CA LYS A 216 -14.38 0.36 2.09
C LYS A 216 -15.63 0.22 2.95
N VAL A 217 -15.95 -1.00 3.38
CA VAL A 217 -17.06 -1.28 4.30
C VAL A 217 -16.51 -1.85 5.60
N ASN A 218 -16.67 -1.12 6.68
CA ASN A 218 -16.44 -1.60 8.04
C ASN A 218 -17.67 -2.38 8.48
N ILE A 219 -17.56 -3.70 8.65
CA ILE A 219 -18.63 -4.51 9.26
C ILE A 219 -18.63 -4.30 10.77
N LEU A 220 -19.80 -4.10 11.37
CA LEU A 220 -19.92 -3.64 12.77
C LEU A 220 -20.29 -4.77 13.74
N PRO A 221 -20.20 -4.57 15.06
CA PRO A 221 -20.54 -5.61 16.04
C PRO A 221 -21.97 -6.14 15.92
N SER A 222 -22.90 -5.33 15.41
CA SER A 222 -24.27 -5.75 15.08
C SER A 222 -24.31 -6.91 14.07
N THR A 223 -23.32 -7.06 13.20
CA THR A 223 -23.22 -8.17 12.23
C THR A 223 -22.94 -9.53 12.87
N VAL A 224 -22.51 -9.58 14.14
CA VAL A 224 -22.10 -10.82 14.81
C VAL A 224 -22.75 -11.03 16.18
N THR A 225 -23.90 -10.38 16.40
CA THR A 225 -24.71 -10.52 17.62
C THR A 225 -25.37 -11.89 17.72
N THR A 226 -25.73 -12.46 16.58
CA THR A 226 -26.27 -13.81 16.41
C THR A 226 -25.59 -14.50 15.23
N ALA A 227 -25.56 -15.82 15.25
CA ALA A 227 -25.16 -16.64 14.11
C ALA A 227 -26.30 -17.60 13.73
N ASP A 228 -26.42 -17.95 12.46
CA ASP A 228 -27.23 -19.09 12.02
C ASP A 228 -26.58 -20.44 12.41
N ALA A 229 -27.17 -21.55 11.95
CA ALA A 229 -26.70 -22.88 12.30
C ALA A 229 -25.33 -23.20 11.66
N GLU A 230 -25.02 -22.54 10.56
CA GLU A 230 -23.80 -22.68 9.79
C GLU A 230 -22.67 -21.79 10.34
N GLY A 231 -22.98 -20.76 11.11
CA GLY A 231 -22.00 -19.85 11.72
C GLY A 231 -21.94 -18.47 11.05
N TYR A 232 -22.84 -18.18 10.09
CA TYR A 232 -22.93 -16.87 9.47
C TYR A 232 -23.67 -15.88 10.37
N GLY A 233 -23.13 -14.68 10.45
CA GLY A 233 -23.71 -13.56 11.17
C GLY A 233 -24.91 -12.92 10.46
N LEU A 234 -25.18 -11.68 10.81
CA LEU A 234 -26.19 -10.84 10.18
C LEU A 234 -25.59 -10.04 9.00
N PRO A 235 -26.32 -9.90 7.88
CA PRO A 235 -25.79 -9.31 6.65
C PRO A 235 -25.70 -7.78 6.67
N VAL A 236 -24.85 -7.24 5.80
CA VAL A 236 -24.86 -5.85 5.30
C VAL A 236 -25.37 -5.85 3.86
N ASP A 237 -26.42 -5.07 3.59
CA ASP A 237 -27.08 -5.00 2.29
C ASP A 237 -26.76 -3.67 1.57
N LEU A 238 -26.15 -3.78 0.38
CA LEU A 238 -25.90 -2.67 -0.54
C LEU A 238 -26.87 -2.78 -1.72
N THR A 239 -27.82 -1.86 -1.83
CA THR A 239 -28.87 -1.90 -2.86
C THR A 239 -28.56 -0.93 -4.00
N PHE A 240 -28.79 -1.32 -5.25
CA PHE A 240 -28.48 -0.54 -6.44
C PHE A 240 -29.72 -0.30 -7.30
N ASN A 241 -29.85 0.93 -7.81
CA ASN A 241 -30.94 1.37 -8.67
C ASN A 241 -30.66 1.01 -10.13
N LEU A 242 -31.62 0.34 -10.76
CA LEU A 242 -31.60 0.00 -12.18
C LEU A 242 -32.31 1.06 -12.99
N LYS A 243 -31.78 1.33 -14.18
CA LYS A 243 -32.36 2.26 -15.15
C LYS A 243 -33.67 1.66 -15.66
N ALA A 244 -34.77 2.38 -15.45
CA ALA A 244 -36.08 1.97 -15.94
C ALA A 244 -36.07 1.72 -17.45
N ASP A 245 -36.82 0.70 -17.88
CA ASP A 245 -36.99 0.27 -19.27
C ASP A 245 -35.68 -0.16 -19.99
N ASP A 246 -34.57 -0.26 -19.26
CA ASP A 246 -33.32 -0.79 -19.80
C ASP A 246 -33.45 -2.30 -20.04
N THR A 247 -32.98 -2.75 -21.20
CA THR A 247 -33.04 -4.15 -21.62
C THR A 247 -31.65 -4.69 -21.96
N SER A 248 -30.55 -4.03 -21.58
CA SER A 248 -29.20 -4.47 -21.94
C SER A 248 -28.59 -5.35 -20.86
N THR A 249 -28.00 -6.47 -21.26
CA THR A 249 -27.18 -7.29 -20.35
C THR A 249 -25.97 -6.48 -19.92
N GLU A 250 -25.81 -6.27 -18.62
CA GLU A 250 -24.63 -5.58 -18.11
C GLU A 250 -23.87 -6.44 -17.10
N ARG A 251 -22.56 -6.30 -17.12
CA ARG A 251 -21.64 -6.93 -16.17
C ARG A 251 -20.90 -5.83 -15.44
N TYR A 252 -20.81 -5.94 -14.12
CA TYR A 252 -20.16 -4.96 -13.27
C TYR A 252 -19.04 -5.63 -12.50
N GLN A 253 -17.80 -5.17 -12.68
CA GLN A 253 -16.74 -5.51 -11.73
C GLN A 253 -17.00 -4.73 -10.43
N VAL A 254 -16.93 -5.41 -9.30
CA VAL A 254 -17.12 -4.80 -7.99
C VAL A 254 -15.77 -4.69 -7.31
N LEU A 255 -15.38 -3.45 -7.01
CA LEU A 255 -14.11 -3.13 -6.37
C LEU A 255 -14.39 -2.76 -4.92
N GLN A 256 -14.36 -3.77 -4.04
CA GLN A 256 -14.70 -3.64 -2.63
C GLN A 256 -13.51 -3.94 -1.74
N LYS A 257 -13.46 -3.30 -0.58
CA LYS A 257 -12.65 -3.70 0.58
C LYS A 257 -13.58 -3.83 1.77
N VAL A 258 -13.45 -4.91 2.55
CA VAL A 258 -14.22 -5.12 3.78
C VAL A 258 -13.24 -5.17 4.94
N ASN A 259 -13.51 -4.40 5.99
CA ASN A 259 -12.67 -4.34 7.18
C ASN A 259 -13.44 -4.94 8.36
N ASN A 260 -12.79 -5.80 9.13
CA ASN A 260 -13.43 -6.47 10.25
C ASN A 260 -13.47 -5.60 11.52
N TYR A 261 -14.49 -4.75 11.64
CA TYR A 261 -14.80 -3.99 12.85
C TYR A 261 -15.89 -4.68 13.70
N SER A 262 -16.16 -5.96 13.46
CA SER A 262 -17.23 -6.70 14.12
C SER A 262 -16.96 -7.00 15.61
N GLY A 263 -15.72 -6.81 16.06
CA GLY A 263 -15.29 -7.18 17.40
C GLY A 263 -15.19 -8.69 17.62
N LYS A 264 -15.34 -9.52 16.58
CA LYS A 264 -15.11 -10.96 16.61
C LYS A 264 -14.16 -11.40 15.49
N ARG A 265 -13.42 -12.47 15.76
CA ARG A 265 -12.63 -13.15 14.73
C ARG A 265 -13.56 -13.79 13.70
N LEU A 266 -13.20 -13.65 12.43
CA LEU A 266 -13.94 -14.25 11.32
C LEU A 266 -13.04 -15.27 10.63
N ASP A 267 -13.63 -16.28 10.01
CA ASP A 267 -12.94 -17.31 9.22
C ASP A 267 -13.59 -17.50 7.85
N GLY A 268 -14.36 -16.51 7.41
CA GLY A 268 -15.04 -16.58 6.15
C GLY A 268 -16.07 -15.50 5.94
N TYR A 269 -16.75 -15.60 4.81
CA TYR A 269 -17.83 -14.73 4.40
C TYR A 269 -18.65 -15.38 3.28
N LYS A 270 -19.81 -14.80 2.99
CA LYS A 270 -20.54 -15.01 1.74
C LYS A 270 -21.02 -13.70 1.14
N ILE A 271 -21.09 -13.67 -0.18
CA ILE A 271 -21.67 -12.61 -1.00
C ILE A 271 -22.85 -13.22 -1.75
N GLU A 272 -24.00 -12.57 -1.67
CA GLU A 272 -25.23 -12.98 -2.33
C GLU A 272 -25.76 -11.83 -3.19
N VAL A 273 -26.42 -12.17 -4.30
CA VAL A 273 -27.16 -11.21 -5.13
C VAL A 273 -28.65 -11.49 -5.07
N LEU A 274 -29.43 -10.47 -4.75
CA LEU A 274 -30.86 -10.56 -4.49
C LEU A 274 -31.63 -9.56 -5.34
N ASP A 275 -32.83 -9.92 -5.78
CA ASP A 275 -33.71 -9.03 -6.54
C ASP A 275 -34.40 -7.97 -5.66
N ALA A 276 -35.24 -7.14 -6.27
CA ALA A 276 -35.96 -6.06 -5.57
C ALA A 276 -36.88 -6.55 -4.44
N THR A 277 -37.19 -7.85 -4.38
CA THR A 277 -37.99 -8.47 -3.30
C THR A 277 -37.12 -9.12 -2.22
N GLY A 278 -35.80 -9.00 -2.34
CA GLY A 278 -34.82 -9.62 -1.44
C GLY A 278 -34.70 -11.13 -1.64
N GLN A 279 -35.05 -11.65 -2.82
CA GLN A 279 -34.96 -13.08 -3.14
C GLN A 279 -33.86 -13.37 -4.16
N PRO A 280 -33.20 -14.54 -4.12
CA PRO A 280 -32.27 -14.96 -5.16
C PRO A 280 -33.00 -15.07 -6.51
N ASN A 281 -32.34 -14.63 -7.58
CA ASN A 281 -32.94 -14.57 -8.91
C ASN A 281 -31.94 -15.00 -9.97
N ALA A 282 -32.32 -15.91 -10.87
CA ALA A 282 -31.40 -16.47 -11.88
C ALA A 282 -30.90 -15.44 -12.90
N GLU A 283 -31.57 -14.29 -13.00
CA GLU A 283 -31.14 -13.17 -13.83
C GLU A 283 -30.05 -12.33 -13.12
N LEU A 284 -29.81 -12.51 -11.82
CA LEU A 284 -28.71 -11.90 -11.09
C LEU A 284 -27.69 -12.97 -10.72
N THR A 285 -26.49 -12.91 -11.27
CA THR A 285 -25.46 -13.92 -10.96
C THR A 285 -24.12 -13.28 -10.64
N LEU A 286 -23.29 -14.03 -9.93
CA LEU A 286 -21.91 -13.70 -9.61
C LEU A 286 -20.95 -14.43 -10.55
N SER A 287 -19.77 -13.84 -10.76
CA SER A 287 -18.62 -14.51 -11.33
C SER A 287 -17.34 -14.11 -10.59
N LEU A 288 -16.43 -15.07 -10.45
CA LEU A 288 -15.08 -14.88 -9.91
C LEU A 288 -14.04 -14.65 -11.02
N GLY A 289 -14.48 -14.52 -12.28
CA GLY A 289 -13.60 -14.30 -13.43
C GLY A 289 -12.82 -15.55 -13.90
N ILE A 290 -13.11 -16.72 -13.33
CA ILE A 290 -12.44 -17.99 -13.65
C ILE A 290 -12.78 -18.43 -15.08
N GLY A 291 -11.77 -18.57 -15.93
CA GLY A 291 -11.87 -18.93 -17.34
C GLY A 291 -12.45 -17.84 -18.23
N GLU A 292 -12.55 -16.60 -17.72
CA GLU A 292 -13.15 -15.47 -18.42
C GLU A 292 -12.14 -14.42 -18.91
N GLY A 293 -10.84 -14.64 -18.64
CA GLY A 293 -9.76 -13.76 -19.10
C GLY A 293 -9.60 -13.79 -20.61
N ILE A 294 -9.09 -12.69 -21.17
CA ILE A 294 -8.72 -12.59 -22.59
C ILE A 294 -7.38 -11.88 -22.76
N ASP A 295 -6.60 -12.28 -23.77
CA ASP A 295 -5.35 -11.61 -24.14
C ASP A 295 -5.60 -10.26 -24.84
N HIS A 296 -4.53 -9.58 -25.23
CA HIS A 296 -4.59 -8.31 -25.97
C HIS A 296 -5.29 -8.41 -27.33
N ASP A 297 -5.31 -9.61 -27.92
CA ASP A 297 -5.93 -9.91 -29.22
C ASP A 297 -7.39 -10.37 -29.06
N GLY A 298 -7.90 -10.47 -27.83
CA GLY A 298 -9.25 -10.90 -27.49
C GLY A 298 -9.45 -12.41 -27.50
N ASN A 299 -8.38 -13.21 -27.50
CA ASN A 299 -8.47 -14.66 -27.35
C ASN A 299 -8.61 -15.04 -25.87
N PRO A 300 -9.33 -16.12 -25.52
CA PRO A 300 -9.39 -16.60 -24.14
C PRO A 300 -8.00 -16.84 -23.55
N ASP A 301 -7.74 -16.25 -22.39
CA ASP A 301 -6.46 -16.31 -21.68
C ASP A 301 -6.70 -16.38 -20.17
N GLY A 302 -6.90 -17.61 -19.67
CA GLY A 302 -6.99 -17.90 -18.24
C GLY A 302 -8.13 -17.18 -17.51
N ASP A 303 -7.82 -16.74 -16.29
CA ASP A 303 -8.74 -16.08 -15.37
C ASP A 303 -8.55 -14.56 -15.43
N ILE A 304 -9.63 -13.78 -15.16
CA ILE A 304 -9.53 -12.30 -15.09
C ILE A 304 -8.66 -11.84 -13.90
N TRP A 305 -8.76 -12.58 -12.81
CA TRP A 305 -7.94 -12.42 -11.61
C TRP A 305 -7.34 -13.78 -11.28
N ASP A 306 -6.08 -13.80 -10.85
CA ASP A 306 -5.52 -15.00 -10.25
C ASP A 306 -6.25 -15.35 -8.94
N GLU A 307 -6.07 -16.59 -8.48
CA GLU A 307 -6.71 -17.11 -7.27
C GLU A 307 -6.43 -16.21 -6.05
N GLU A 308 -5.20 -15.70 -5.94
CA GLU A 308 -4.73 -14.88 -4.82
C GLU A 308 -5.17 -13.41 -4.88
N SER A 309 -5.82 -12.95 -5.96
CA SER A 309 -6.36 -11.59 -6.10
C SER A 309 -7.87 -11.51 -5.93
N MET A 310 -8.60 -12.62 -5.81
CA MET A 310 -10.07 -12.56 -5.68
C MET A 310 -10.51 -12.06 -4.31
N ALA A 311 -9.84 -12.51 -3.25
CA ALA A 311 -10.14 -12.14 -1.86
C ALA A 311 -8.86 -12.06 -1.02
N ASN A 312 -8.18 -10.91 -1.04
CA ASN A 312 -6.77 -10.82 -0.62
C ASN A 312 -6.52 -9.71 0.41
N PHE A 313 -5.47 -9.88 1.21
CA PHE A 313 -4.99 -8.86 2.14
C PHE A 313 -3.98 -7.92 1.46
N SER A 314 -3.59 -6.87 2.17
CA SER A 314 -2.69 -5.83 1.66
C SER A 314 -1.36 -6.42 1.16
N HIS A 315 -0.97 -6.08 -0.07
CA HIS A 315 0.25 -6.58 -0.70
C HIS A 315 1.50 -6.12 0.04
N GLY A 316 1.53 -4.86 0.50
CA GLY A 316 2.65 -4.33 1.30
C GLY A 316 2.89 -5.09 2.62
N LEU A 317 1.90 -5.85 3.09
CA LEU A 317 2.03 -6.73 4.24
C LEU A 317 2.29 -8.20 3.83
N TRP A 318 1.65 -8.67 2.76
CA TRP A 318 1.80 -10.02 2.21
C TRP A 318 1.82 -10.02 0.67
N GLY A 319 2.98 -10.31 0.08
CA GLY A 319 3.13 -10.43 -1.36
C GLY A 319 4.58 -10.20 -1.82
N PRO A 320 4.97 -10.69 -3.00
CA PRO A 320 6.34 -10.56 -3.47
C PRO A 320 6.61 -9.14 -4.00
N ALA A 321 7.86 -8.72 -4.00
CA ALA A 321 8.26 -7.53 -4.74
C ALA A 321 7.85 -7.66 -6.23
N ASP A 322 7.24 -6.62 -6.78
CA ASP A 322 6.85 -6.50 -8.18
C ASP A 322 7.05 -5.06 -8.70
N HIS A 323 6.41 -4.73 -9.82
CA HIS A 323 6.54 -3.40 -10.42
C HIS A 323 5.76 -2.29 -9.69
N HIS A 324 4.87 -2.66 -8.76
CA HIS A 324 4.13 -1.74 -7.90
C HIS A 324 4.71 -1.68 -6.47
N PHE A 325 5.30 -2.78 -5.99
CA PHE A 325 5.96 -2.89 -4.69
C PHE A 325 7.42 -3.28 -4.88
N ASN A 326 8.35 -2.36 -4.65
CA ASN A 326 9.79 -2.62 -4.83
C ASN A 326 10.38 -3.57 -3.77
N GLU A 327 9.63 -3.88 -2.72
CA GLU A 327 10.03 -4.75 -1.61
C GLU A 327 9.00 -5.87 -1.39
N ASP A 328 9.44 -6.98 -0.79
CA ASP A 328 8.55 -8.03 -0.33
C ASP A 328 7.68 -7.51 0.82
N GLY A 329 6.47 -8.06 0.95
CA GLY A 329 5.54 -7.72 2.02
C GLY A 329 6.17 -7.91 3.39
N PHE A 330 5.89 -6.98 4.31
CA PHE A 330 6.50 -6.93 5.63
C PHE A 330 6.42 -8.27 6.39
N PHE A 331 5.27 -8.93 6.34
CA PHE A 331 5.07 -10.21 7.01
C PHE A 331 5.42 -11.41 6.13
N ASP A 332 5.20 -11.37 4.82
CA ASP A 332 5.56 -12.47 3.92
C ASP A 332 5.68 -12.01 2.46
N SER A 333 6.54 -12.67 1.69
CA SER A 333 6.61 -12.51 0.23
C SER A 333 5.55 -13.32 -0.51
N THR A 334 4.70 -14.07 0.20
CA THR A 334 3.54 -14.78 -0.37
C THR A 334 2.26 -14.07 0.07
N ARG A 335 1.32 -13.83 -0.86
CA ARG A 335 0.02 -13.21 -0.55
C ARG A 335 -0.76 -14.01 0.48
N ALA A 336 -1.50 -13.31 1.35
CA ALA A 336 -2.51 -13.88 2.22
C ALA A 336 -3.91 -13.64 1.61
N TYR A 337 -4.72 -14.69 1.50
CA TYR A 337 -6.00 -14.64 0.78
C TYR A 337 -6.99 -15.73 1.23
N PHE A 338 -8.24 -15.55 0.84
CA PHE A 338 -9.27 -16.59 0.83
C PHE A 338 -9.50 -17.08 -0.61
N THR A 339 -9.83 -18.36 -0.79
CA THR A 339 -10.15 -18.95 -2.11
C THR A 339 -11.67 -19.08 -2.26
N PRO A 340 -12.42 -18.02 -2.60
CA PRO A 340 -13.87 -18.10 -2.68
C PRO A 340 -14.32 -19.14 -3.73
N ALA A 341 -15.40 -19.84 -3.41
CA ALA A 341 -16.07 -20.74 -4.32
C ALA A 341 -17.43 -20.16 -4.71
N LEU A 342 -17.81 -20.37 -5.97
CA LEU A 342 -19.11 -20.01 -6.51
C LEU A 342 -20.09 -21.17 -6.34
N SER A 343 -21.31 -20.89 -5.88
CA SER A 343 -22.40 -21.86 -5.85
C SER A 343 -22.78 -22.32 -7.26
N ALA A 344 -23.39 -23.50 -7.39
CA ALA A 344 -23.75 -24.06 -8.70
C ALA A 344 -24.74 -23.19 -9.50
N ASP A 345 -25.62 -22.46 -8.80
CA ASP A 345 -26.56 -21.49 -9.36
C ASP A 345 -25.94 -20.11 -9.61
N LYS A 346 -24.68 -19.91 -9.18
CA LYS A 346 -23.93 -18.65 -9.27
C LYS A 346 -24.56 -17.49 -8.50
N LEU A 347 -25.43 -17.76 -7.52
CA LEU A 347 -26.09 -16.74 -6.72
C LEU A 347 -25.30 -16.38 -5.45
N THR A 348 -24.32 -17.20 -5.08
CA THR A 348 -23.50 -17.04 -3.89
C THR A 348 -22.02 -17.28 -4.18
N ALA A 349 -21.17 -16.35 -3.79
CA ALA A 349 -19.72 -16.57 -3.67
C ALA A 349 -19.36 -16.63 -2.18
N SER A 350 -18.61 -17.64 -1.75
CA SER A 350 -18.33 -17.82 -0.31
C SER A 350 -17.02 -18.52 -0.04
N TYR A 351 -16.49 -18.29 1.15
CA TYR A 351 -15.38 -19.05 1.72
C TYR A 351 -15.61 -19.21 3.22
N THR A 352 -15.28 -20.39 3.75
CA THR A 352 -15.18 -20.65 5.18
C THR A 352 -13.98 -21.57 5.42
N GLY A 353 -13.06 -21.15 6.26
CA GLY A 353 -11.85 -21.90 6.56
C GLY A 353 -10.68 -21.02 7.02
N PRO A 354 -9.51 -21.63 7.27
CA PRO A 354 -8.31 -20.89 7.60
C PRO A 354 -7.84 -20.02 6.43
N MET A 355 -7.19 -18.90 6.73
CA MET A 355 -6.54 -18.07 5.71
C MET A 355 -5.52 -18.90 4.92
N GLN A 356 -5.46 -18.69 3.60
CA GLN A 356 -4.50 -19.34 2.72
C GLN A 356 -3.35 -18.39 2.37
N GLY A 357 -2.22 -18.99 1.97
CA GLY A 357 -1.02 -18.25 1.59
C GLY A 357 -0.35 -17.50 2.75
N GLY A 358 0.88 -17.05 2.51
CA GLY A 358 1.70 -16.33 3.48
C GLY A 358 1.77 -17.00 4.86
N ASN A 359 1.90 -16.17 5.89
CA ASN A 359 1.95 -16.59 7.28
C ASN A 359 0.88 -15.90 8.16
N TYR A 360 -0.11 -15.23 7.56
CA TYR A 360 -1.19 -14.56 8.27
C TYR A 360 -1.83 -15.50 9.31
N GLN A 361 -2.25 -16.70 8.87
CA GLN A 361 -2.90 -17.68 9.72
C GLN A 361 -2.01 -18.09 10.91
N THR A 362 -0.70 -18.20 10.70
CA THR A 362 0.26 -18.64 11.72
C THR A 362 0.48 -17.56 12.77
N ILE A 363 0.63 -16.30 12.34
CA ILE A 363 0.93 -15.17 13.23
C ILE A 363 -0.33 -14.72 13.96
N PHE A 364 -1.43 -14.58 13.23
CA PHE A 364 -2.62 -13.89 13.70
C PHE A 364 -3.80 -14.81 13.97
N GLY A 365 -3.83 -16.02 13.41
CA GLY A 365 -5.01 -16.89 13.35
C GLY A 365 -5.92 -16.53 12.17
N ASN A 366 -7.22 -16.82 12.28
CA ASN A 366 -8.19 -16.38 11.26
C ASN A 366 -8.33 -14.84 11.26
N TRP A 367 -9.08 -14.29 10.31
CA TRP A 367 -9.26 -12.86 10.10
C TRP A 367 -9.56 -12.07 11.38
N LEU A 368 -8.61 -11.21 11.79
CA LEU A 368 -8.64 -10.45 13.04
C LEU A 368 -9.75 -9.40 13.05
N PRO A 369 -10.41 -9.14 14.20
CA PRO A 369 -11.19 -7.94 14.42
C PRO A 369 -10.29 -6.75 14.79
N SER A 370 -10.76 -5.53 14.52
CA SER A 370 -10.02 -4.29 14.83
C SER A 370 -9.61 -4.13 16.29
N ILE A 371 -10.36 -4.69 17.22
CA ILE A 371 -9.99 -4.67 18.64
C ILE A 371 -8.70 -5.46 18.95
N TRP A 372 -8.21 -6.28 18.01
CA TRP A 372 -7.01 -7.13 18.11
C TRP A 372 -5.96 -6.82 17.04
N GLU A 373 -6.05 -5.68 16.37
CA GLU A 373 -4.97 -5.23 15.48
C GLU A 373 -3.66 -5.05 16.28
N PRO A 374 -2.50 -5.46 15.74
CA PRO A 374 -1.23 -5.23 16.39
C PRO A 374 -0.84 -3.76 16.26
N THR A 375 0.02 -3.31 17.17
CA THR A 375 0.66 -2.00 17.09
C THR A 375 1.93 -2.11 16.25
N GLY A 376 2.13 -1.15 15.33
CA GLY A 376 3.31 -1.00 14.48
C GLY A 376 4.08 0.28 14.79
N ILE A 377 5.33 0.32 14.34
CA ILE A 377 6.15 1.52 14.20
C ILE A 377 6.24 1.82 12.71
N PHE A 378 5.80 2.99 12.30
CA PHE A 378 5.78 3.45 10.91
C PHE A 378 6.82 4.53 10.72
N HIS A 379 7.48 4.53 9.58
CA HIS A 379 8.38 5.59 9.15
C HIS A 379 7.72 6.37 8.01
N ASP A 380 7.46 7.65 8.25
CA ASP A 380 7.07 8.60 7.22
C ASP A 380 8.37 9.06 6.54
N ASP A 381 8.59 8.72 5.26
CA ASP A 381 9.84 9.02 4.57
C ASP A 381 9.88 10.39 3.88
N ASP A 382 8.73 11.07 3.75
CA ASP A 382 8.61 12.34 3.04
C ASP A 382 7.89 13.45 3.84
N MET A 383 7.54 13.19 5.10
CA MET A 383 6.76 14.11 5.97
C MET A 383 5.44 14.53 5.31
N ASN A 384 4.95 13.72 4.39
CA ASN A 384 3.73 14.01 3.66
C ASN A 384 2.59 13.26 4.33
N PRO A 385 1.66 13.95 5.01
CA PRO A 385 0.52 13.28 5.63
C PRO A 385 -0.42 12.59 4.61
N GLU A 386 -0.22 12.81 3.30
CA GLU A 386 -0.94 12.12 2.23
C GLU A 386 -0.34 10.76 1.83
N THR A 387 0.92 10.47 2.21
CA THR A 387 1.58 9.18 1.97
C THR A 387 1.42 8.27 3.19
N ASP A 388 1.35 6.96 2.93
CA ASP A 388 1.25 5.97 4.00
C ASP A 388 2.66 5.66 4.52
N GLY A 389 2.88 5.76 5.84
CA GLY A 389 4.18 5.42 6.45
C GLY A 389 4.56 3.95 6.26
N VAL A 390 5.86 3.69 6.12
CA VAL A 390 6.42 2.34 5.92
C VAL A 390 6.52 1.63 7.28
N LEU A 391 5.88 0.45 7.40
CA LEU A 391 5.96 -0.37 8.61
C LEU A 391 7.39 -0.89 8.84
N LYS A 392 8.02 -0.48 9.95
CA LYS A 392 9.38 -0.88 10.35
C LYS A 392 9.39 -2.05 11.32
N ALA A 393 8.44 -2.07 12.24
CA ALA A 393 8.29 -3.14 13.22
C ALA A 393 6.85 -3.26 13.70
N PHE A 394 6.51 -4.40 14.28
CA PHE A 394 5.25 -4.60 14.99
C PHE A 394 5.47 -5.24 16.35
N TRP A 395 4.57 -5.00 17.28
CA TRP A 395 4.56 -5.61 18.60
C TRP A 395 3.83 -6.95 18.56
N GLY A 396 4.56 -8.04 18.78
CA GLY A 396 3.98 -9.38 18.75
C GLY A 396 4.99 -10.51 18.88
N ASP A 397 4.51 -11.73 18.63
CA ASP A 397 5.27 -12.97 18.74
C ASP A 397 5.05 -13.86 17.50
N PRO A 398 5.59 -13.48 16.34
CA PRO A 398 5.35 -14.18 15.07
C PRO A 398 5.86 -15.63 15.08
N GLU A 399 6.80 -15.94 15.98
CA GLU A 399 7.41 -17.27 16.10
C GLU A 399 6.72 -18.15 17.16
N GLY A 400 5.75 -17.62 17.92
CA GLY A 400 5.08 -18.35 19.00
C GLY A 400 6.00 -18.74 20.16
N SER A 401 6.99 -17.91 20.46
CA SER A 401 7.94 -18.10 21.57
C SER A 401 7.31 -17.99 22.96
N GLY A 402 6.11 -17.41 23.06
CA GLY A 402 5.40 -17.08 24.29
C GLY A 402 5.74 -15.69 24.86
N THR A 403 6.44 -14.84 24.11
CA THR A 403 6.84 -13.48 24.56
C THR A 403 6.70 -12.49 23.41
N ASN A 404 5.92 -11.43 23.62
CA ASN A 404 5.81 -10.36 22.63
C ASN A 404 7.03 -9.44 22.72
N LYS A 405 7.48 -8.97 21.56
CA LYS A 405 8.57 -8.00 21.43
C LYS A 405 8.28 -7.09 20.23
N TRP A 406 9.06 -6.01 20.11
CA TRP A 406 9.18 -5.31 18.84
C TRP A 406 9.94 -6.20 17.86
N ARG A 407 9.27 -6.55 16.76
CA ARG A 407 9.78 -7.48 15.75
C ARG A 407 9.84 -6.78 14.40
N LYS A 408 10.98 -6.92 13.72
CA LYS A 408 11.12 -6.52 12.32
C LYS A 408 10.35 -7.47 11.40
N GLY A 409 10.32 -7.14 10.11
CA GLY A 409 9.65 -7.95 9.09
C GLY A 409 10.29 -9.32 8.86
N LYS A 410 9.64 -10.15 8.05
CA LYS A 410 10.13 -11.50 7.71
C LYS A 410 11.48 -11.49 7.00
N ALA A 411 11.76 -10.45 6.21
CA ALA A 411 13.04 -10.27 5.54
C ALA A 411 14.23 -10.24 6.53
N ASP A 412 14.00 -9.74 7.74
CA ASP A 412 14.95 -9.71 8.85
C ASP A 412 14.87 -10.94 9.77
N ASN A 413 14.14 -11.99 9.35
CA ASN A 413 13.87 -13.19 10.15
C ASN A 413 13.28 -12.88 11.53
N TRP A 414 12.37 -11.90 11.62
CA TRP A 414 11.74 -11.50 12.89
C TRP A 414 12.74 -11.10 13.99
N ALA A 415 13.90 -10.57 13.59
CA ALA A 415 14.89 -10.09 14.55
C ALA A 415 14.24 -9.13 15.56
N ASP A 416 14.65 -9.25 16.81
CA ASP A 416 14.30 -8.29 17.85
C ASP A 416 14.80 -6.90 17.41
N VAL A 417 13.94 -5.89 17.53
CA VAL A 417 14.38 -4.49 17.38
C VAL A 417 15.27 -4.15 18.57
N THR A 418 16.47 -3.64 18.31
CA THR A 418 17.38 -3.28 19.40
C THR A 418 16.97 -1.97 20.06
N THR A 419 17.46 -1.71 21.27
CA THR A 419 17.18 -0.44 21.96
C THR A 419 17.67 0.77 21.15
N GLU A 420 18.79 0.63 20.45
CA GLU A 420 19.35 1.66 19.58
C GLU A 420 18.48 1.94 18.37
N GLU A 421 17.87 0.91 17.80
CA GLU A 421 16.93 1.07 16.69
C GLU A 421 15.62 1.71 17.15
N LEU A 422 15.11 1.33 18.33
CA LEU A 422 13.95 2.00 18.92
C LEU A 422 14.22 3.48 19.17
N ILE A 423 15.42 3.80 19.66
CA ILE A 423 15.89 5.17 19.79
C ILE A 423 15.84 5.88 18.42
N ASP A 424 16.46 5.31 17.39
CA ASP A 424 16.45 5.92 16.05
C ASP A 424 15.05 6.02 15.42
N TRP A 425 14.12 5.16 15.82
CA TRP A 425 12.73 5.15 15.38
C TRP A 425 11.80 5.94 16.30
N THR A 426 12.30 7.04 16.85
CA THR A 426 11.50 8.02 17.59
C THR A 426 11.69 9.42 17.02
N GLY A 427 10.74 10.31 17.29
CA GLY A 427 10.69 11.68 16.76
C GLY A 427 9.71 11.83 15.60
N GLU A 428 9.73 12.99 14.95
CA GLU A 428 8.70 13.42 13.98
C GLU A 428 8.54 12.51 12.75
N TRP A 429 9.56 11.72 12.39
CA TRP A 429 9.54 10.82 11.23
C TRP A 429 8.93 9.44 11.53
N TYR A 430 8.64 9.15 12.80
CA TYR A 430 8.16 7.85 13.23
C TYR A 430 6.90 7.95 14.07
N GLU A 431 5.93 7.08 13.76
CA GLU A 431 4.68 7.00 14.50
C GLU A 431 4.44 5.58 15.01
N GLN A 432 3.97 5.48 16.25
CA GLN A 432 3.43 4.24 16.80
C GLN A 432 1.91 4.21 16.59
N GLY A 433 1.40 3.25 15.82
CA GLY A 433 -0.01 3.19 15.44
C GLY A 433 -0.53 1.78 15.22
N PRO A 434 -1.85 1.58 15.06
CA PRO A 434 -2.40 0.28 14.68
C PRO A 434 -2.01 -0.11 13.23
N VAL A 435 -1.71 -1.39 12.99
CA VAL A 435 -1.54 -1.92 11.63
C VAL A 435 -2.90 -2.29 11.04
N GLU A 436 -3.72 -1.30 10.69
CA GLU A 436 -5.12 -1.50 10.25
C GLU A 436 -5.25 -2.46 9.06
N ASP A 437 -4.25 -2.48 8.17
CA ASP A 437 -4.27 -3.30 6.96
C ASP A 437 -4.30 -4.82 7.22
N VAL A 438 -4.02 -5.28 8.45
CA VAL A 438 -4.23 -6.70 8.84
C VAL A 438 -5.72 -7.08 8.90
N LEU A 439 -6.61 -6.10 8.90
CA LEU A 439 -8.07 -6.29 8.98
C LEU A 439 -8.74 -6.21 7.60
N ASN A 440 -7.98 -5.82 6.57
CA ASN A 440 -8.53 -5.31 5.32
C ASN A 440 -8.57 -6.42 4.25
N LEU A 441 -9.76 -6.95 3.97
CA LEU A 441 -9.98 -7.93 2.91
C LEU A 441 -10.43 -7.23 1.62
N GLY A 442 -9.54 -7.18 0.62
CA GLY A 442 -9.88 -6.75 -0.73
C GLY A 442 -10.68 -7.83 -1.46
N LEU A 443 -11.78 -7.46 -2.11
CA LEU A 443 -12.66 -8.37 -2.85
C LEU A 443 -12.78 -7.93 -4.31
N ASN A 444 -12.60 -8.89 -5.22
CA ASN A 444 -12.81 -8.74 -6.66
C ASN A 444 -13.78 -9.81 -7.16
N TYR A 445 -14.91 -9.37 -7.69
CA TYR A 445 -15.92 -10.23 -8.28
C TYR A 445 -16.72 -9.45 -9.32
N ILE A 446 -17.51 -10.17 -10.10
CA ILE A 446 -18.39 -9.60 -11.12
C ILE A 446 -19.82 -9.90 -10.73
N VAL A 447 -20.69 -8.89 -10.84
CA VAL A 447 -22.14 -9.07 -10.82
C VAL A 447 -22.65 -8.96 -12.26
N ASN A 448 -23.33 -10.01 -12.73
CA ASN A 448 -24.06 -9.98 -14.00
C ASN A 448 -25.51 -9.59 -13.71
N VAL A 449 -25.97 -8.52 -14.35
CA VAL A 449 -27.29 -7.95 -14.11
C VAL A 449 -28.22 -8.25 -15.27
N GLY A 450 -29.20 -9.09 -14.96
CA GLY A 450 -30.21 -9.60 -15.87
C GLY A 450 -31.44 -8.75 -15.99
N SER A 451 -32.53 -9.32 -16.53
CA SER A 451 -33.70 -8.53 -16.92
C SER A 451 -34.39 -7.81 -15.76
N ASN A 452 -34.55 -6.49 -15.89
CA ASN A 452 -35.36 -5.67 -14.98
C ASN A 452 -36.81 -6.17 -14.86
N THR A 453 -37.35 -6.83 -15.89
CA THR A 453 -38.69 -7.44 -15.80
C THR A 453 -38.72 -8.60 -14.79
N ALA A 454 -37.62 -9.32 -14.65
CA ALA A 454 -37.49 -10.43 -13.71
C ALA A 454 -36.99 -9.98 -12.33
N ILE A 455 -36.12 -8.97 -12.28
CA ILE A 455 -35.42 -8.53 -11.06
C ILE A 455 -36.14 -7.38 -10.35
N GLY A 456 -36.88 -6.56 -11.10
CA GLY A 456 -37.44 -5.30 -10.63
C GLY A 456 -36.53 -4.11 -10.93
N ASN A 457 -36.74 -3.01 -10.20
CA ASN A 457 -36.03 -1.75 -10.42
C ASN A 457 -34.76 -1.60 -9.56
N THR A 458 -34.49 -2.56 -8.69
CA THR A 458 -33.30 -2.59 -7.83
C THR A 458 -32.79 -4.01 -7.67
N PHE A 459 -31.55 -4.15 -7.24
CA PHE A 459 -31.01 -5.40 -6.72
C PHE A 459 -30.09 -5.11 -5.54
N THR A 460 -29.81 -6.12 -4.72
CA THR A 460 -28.97 -6.01 -3.53
C THR A 460 -27.76 -6.92 -3.66
N ILE A 461 -26.58 -6.37 -3.36
CA ILE A 461 -25.38 -7.15 -3.01
C ILE A 461 -25.36 -7.28 -1.49
N ARG A 462 -25.43 -8.51 -1.01
CA ARG A 462 -25.45 -8.84 0.42
C ARG A 462 -24.12 -9.46 0.83
N PHE A 463 -23.45 -8.86 1.82
CA PHE A 463 -22.27 -9.45 2.46
C PHE A 463 -22.66 -10.01 3.84
N THR A 464 -22.28 -11.26 4.13
CA THR A 464 -22.51 -11.87 5.45
C THR A 464 -21.20 -12.45 5.99
N PRO A 465 -20.69 -12.02 7.15
CA PRO A 465 -19.48 -12.58 7.75
C PRO A 465 -19.73 -13.98 8.32
N HIS A 466 -18.71 -14.85 8.30
CA HIS A 466 -18.74 -16.13 9.00
C HIS A 466 -17.88 -16.04 10.26
N ILE A 467 -18.47 -16.36 11.41
CA ILE A 467 -17.84 -16.18 12.72
C ILE A 467 -16.94 -17.38 13.00
N ALA A 468 -15.67 -17.11 13.30
CA ALA A 468 -14.73 -18.17 13.64
C ALA A 468 -15.12 -18.86 14.94
N ALA A 469 -14.97 -20.19 15.00
CA ALA A 469 -15.15 -20.93 16.25
C ALA A 469 -14.09 -20.52 17.29
N ASP A 470 -12.87 -20.24 16.85
CA ASP A 470 -11.80 -19.71 17.70
C ASP A 470 -11.98 -18.20 17.89
N GLN A 471 -12.09 -17.78 19.15
CA GLN A 471 -12.19 -16.38 19.58
C GLN A 471 -11.11 -16.05 20.61
N ASN A 472 -10.00 -16.78 20.62
CA ASN A 472 -8.84 -16.42 21.43
C ASN A 472 -8.14 -15.20 20.81
N ALA A 473 -7.92 -14.19 21.64
CA ALA A 473 -7.14 -13.02 21.25
C ALA A 473 -5.65 -13.39 21.16
N PRO A 474 -4.90 -12.81 20.21
CA PRO A 474 -3.44 -12.91 20.20
C PRO A 474 -2.82 -12.40 21.52
N SER A 475 -1.63 -12.90 21.88
CA SER A 475 -0.96 -12.57 23.15
C SER A 475 -0.69 -11.08 23.33
N TYR A 476 -0.38 -10.36 22.25
CA TYR A 476 -0.09 -8.92 22.27
C TYR A 476 -1.33 -8.06 22.59
N VAL A 477 -2.55 -8.60 22.53
CA VAL A 477 -3.76 -7.83 22.87
C VAL A 477 -3.82 -7.54 24.38
N ALA A 478 -3.33 -8.46 25.20
CA ALA A 478 -3.27 -8.30 26.65
C ALA A 478 -1.95 -7.66 27.14
N ASP A 479 -0.98 -7.53 26.24
CA ASP A 479 0.38 -7.07 26.50
C ASP A 479 0.63 -5.84 25.64
N ASN A 480 0.28 -4.67 26.16
CA ASN A 480 0.35 -3.42 25.41
C ASN A 480 1.79 -3.18 24.93
N ALA A 481 1.92 -2.77 23.67
CA ALA A 481 3.20 -2.35 23.15
C ALA A 481 3.80 -1.25 24.03
N PRO A 482 5.06 -1.36 24.45
CA PRO A 482 5.72 -0.30 25.18
C PRO A 482 5.82 0.93 24.27
N ASP A 483 5.74 2.11 24.89
CA ASP A 483 5.98 3.38 24.22
C ASP A 483 7.41 3.36 23.64
N THR A 484 7.58 3.87 22.43
CA THR A 484 8.92 4.00 21.84
C THR A 484 9.73 5.12 22.51
N ARG A 485 9.08 6.05 23.23
CA ARG A 485 9.74 7.09 24.00
C ARG A 485 10.63 6.51 25.09
N TYR A 486 11.79 7.12 25.25
CA TYR A 486 12.71 6.76 26.31
C TYR A 486 12.25 7.37 27.64
N THR A 487 11.84 6.52 28.57
CA THR A 487 11.31 6.97 29.87
C THR A 487 12.21 6.63 31.04
N GLU A 488 13.32 5.94 30.77
CA GLU A 488 14.27 5.56 31.80
C GLU A 488 15.20 6.71 32.14
N SER A 489 15.55 6.79 33.42
CA SER A 489 16.53 7.73 33.97
C SER A 489 17.96 7.20 33.81
N GLU A 490 18.13 5.94 33.40
CA GLU A 490 19.45 5.42 33.02
C GLU A 490 19.75 5.88 31.60
N GLY A 491 20.70 6.78 31.40
CA GLY A 491 21.05 7.23 30.05
C GLY A 491 21.58 6.12 29.15
N ILE A 492 21.40 6.29 27.83
CA ILE A 492 22.04 5.49 26.78
C ILE A 492 22.74 6.45 25.82
N ILE A 493 23.95 6.10 25.38
CA ILE A 493 24.67 6.80 24.32
C ILE A 493 24.99 5.86 23.15
N VAL A 494 24.79 6.35 21.92
CA VAL A 494 25.05 5.62 20.68
C VAL A 494 25.86 6.46 19.69
N MET A 495 26.66 5.81 18.84
CA MET A 495 27.32 6.45 17.71
C MET A 495 27.14 5.63 16.43
N SER A 496 26.99 6.31 15.31
CA SER A 496 26.92 5.70 13.98
C SER A 496 27.61 6.56 12.93
N ILE A 497 27.86 5.98 11.76
CA ILE A 497 28.43 6.68 10.60
C ILE A 497 27.48 6.56 9.41
N THR A 498 27.33 7.66 8.68
CA THR A 498 26.62 7.74 7.41
C THR A 498 27.61 8.21 6.34
N GLU A 499 27.75 7.43 5.26
CA GLU A 499 28.58 7.82 4.11
C GLU A 499 27.77 8.71 3.17
N ASP A 500 28.33 9.86 2.79
CA ASP A 500 27.77 10.70 1.73
C ASP A 500 28.26 10.16 0.37
N PHE A 501 27.40 9.41 -0.33
CA PHE A 501 27.68 8.98 -1.70
C PHE A 501 27.31 10.10 -2.66
N SER A 502 28.24 11.03 -2.89
CA SER A 502 28.06 12.04 -3.93
C SER A 502 28.14 11.42 -5.33
N GLU A 503 27.02 11.50 -6.05
CA GLU A 503 26.74 11.26 -7.48
C GLU A 503 26.17 9.88 -7.91
N GLU A 504 24.89 9.97 -8.34
CA GLU A 504 24.16 9.11 -9.28
C GLU A 504 23.92 7.65 -8.85
N THR A 505 22.79 7.44 -8.16
CA THR A 505 22.19 6.16 -7.72
C THR A 505 22.85 5.49 -6.50
N ALA A 506 22.55 5.96 -5.29
CA ALA A 506 22.89 5.21 -4.08
C ALA A 506 21.88 5.42 -2.95
N THR A 507 21.34 4.30 -2.47
CA THR A 507 20.60 4.16 -1.22
C THR A 507 21.54 4.45 -0.04
N LEU A 508 21.15 5.37 0.85
CA LEU A 508 21.81 5.60 2.14
C LEU A 508 21.87 4.28 2.92
N LYS A 509 23.07 3.77 3.17
CA LYS A 509 23.30 2.64 4.08
C LYS A 509 23.89 3.16 5.39
N THR A 510 23.03 3.39 6.37
CA THR A 510 23.45 3.65 7.75
C THR A 510 23.99 2.37 8.37
N ARG A 511 25.18 2.40 8.96
CA ARG A 511 25.73 1.27 9.74
C ARG A 511 25.98 1.74 11.18
N MET A 512 25.22 1.18 12.12
CA MET A 512 25.26 1.55 13.53
C MET A 512 26.20 0.66 14.36
N VAL A 513 26.82 1.24 15.39
CA VAL A 513 27.72 0.54 16.34
C VAL A 513 27.32 0.91 17.76
N SER A 514 26.87 -0.06 18.57
CA SER A 514 26.44 0.18 19.96
C SER A 514 27.56 0.03 20.98
N ALA A 515 27.32 0.58 22.19
CA ALA A 515 28.23 0.76 23.33
C ALA A 515 28.85 -0.51 23.96
N SER A 516 28.75 -1.67 23.32
CA SER A 516 29.42 -2.90 23.77
C SER A 516 30.32 -3.54 22.72
N LYS A 517 30.38 -3.02 21.49
CA LYS A 517 31.05 -3.75 20.42
C LYS A 517 31.84 -2.82 19.50
N THR A 518 33.15 -2.98 19.56
CA THR A 518 34.07 -2.48 18.53
C THR A 518 33.76 -3.15 17.19
N GLU A 519 33.11 -2.43 16.27
CA GLU A 519 32.96 -2.87 14.88
C GLU A 519 33.69 -1.94 13.92
N ALA A 520 34.30 -2.51 12.88
CA ALA A 520 34.99 -1.78 11.82
C ALA A 520 34.02 -1.39 10.70
N ALA A 521 33.91 -0.08 10.42
CA ALA A 521 33.23 0.47 9.26
C ALA A 521 34.23 0.87 8.16
N THR A 522 33.88 0.64 6.90
CA THR A 522 34.64 1.10 5.72
C THR A 522 34.20 2.51 5.36
N MET A 523 35.10 3.38 4.88
CA MET A 523 34.81 4.80 4.62
C MET A 523 35.10 5.28 3.19
N GLY A 524 34.27 6.22 2.73
CA GLY A 524 34.56 7.21 1.67
C GLY A 524 35.41 8.41 2.13
N LYS A 525 35.66 9.39 1.24
CA LYS A 525 36.55 10.56 1.51
C LYS A 525 35.95 11.59 2.47
N ASP A 526 34.62 11.69 2.52
CA ASP A 526 33.85 12.53 3.43
C ASP A 526 32.77 11.64 4.10
N SER A 527 32.52 11.85 5.38
CA SER A 527 31.57 11.06 6.17
C SER A 527 30.91 11.91 7.26
N ILE A 528 29.75 11.48 7.74
CA ILE A 528 29.02 12.13 8.83
C ILE A 528 28.93 11.15 9.99
N ILE A 529 29.43 11.55 11.16
CA ILE A 529 29.28 10.81 12.41
C ILE A 529 28.01 11.33 13.09
N SER A 530 27.11 10.43 13.43
CA SER A 530 25.92 10.73 14.22
C SER A 530 26.13 10.25 15.66
N VAL A 531 25.75 11.10 16.61
CA VAL A 531 25.75 10.78 18.05
C VAL A 531 24.31 10.90 18.55
N GLY A 532 23.87 9.93 19.35
CA GLY A 532 22.55 9.93 19.96
C GLY A 532 22.62 9.67 21.46
N ILE A 533 21.76 10.33 22.24
CA ILE A 533 21.58 10.08 23.67
C ILE A 533 20.10 9.95 23.98
N ALA A 534 19.72 8.89 24.68
CA ALA A 534 18.39 8.73 25.24
C ALA A 534 18.48 8.78 26.77
N ASP A 535 17.83 9.76 27.38
CA ASP A 535 17.85 9.95 28.84
C ASP A 535 16.67 10.83 29.27
N ASN A 536 15.76 10.27 30.07
CA ASN A 536 14.56 10.97 30.51
C ASN A 536 14.86 12.16 31.45
N ASP A 537 16.02 12.19 32.09
CA ASP A 537 16.40 13.30 32.96
C ASP A 537 16.87 14.55 32.19
N LEU A 538 17.18 14.41 30.90
CA LEU A 538 17.61 15.51 30.05
C LEU A 538 16.45 16.36 29.51
N ASN A 539 15.25 15.79 29.44
CA ASN A 539 14.02 16.50 29.07
C ASN A 539 13.39 17.14 30.32
N VAL A 540 13.87 18.33 30.64
CA VAL A 540 13.47 19.13 31.81
C VAL A 540 12.19 19.93 31.54
N ASP A 541 12.00 20.44 30.32
CA ASP A 541 10.79 21.17 29.92
C ASP A 541 10.06 20.45 28.77
N PRO A 542 9.01 19.65 29.07
CA PRO A 542 8.30 18.84 28.09
C PRO A 542 7.46 19.66 27.11
N ALA A 543 7.54 20.99 27.10
CA ALA A 543 6.86 21.87 26.16
C ALA A 543 7.76 22.40 25.04
N VAL A 544 9.07 22.14 25.08
CA VAL A 544 10.04 22.63 24.10
C VAL A 544 11.09 21.56 23.79
N LYS A 545 11.68 21.59 22.60
CA LYS A 545 12.86 20.78 22.30
C LYS A 545 14.06 21.36 23.04
N GLU A 546 14.82 20.51 23.70
CA GLU A 546 16.02 20.92 24.44
C GLU A 546 17.32 20.55 23.68
N THR A 547 18.44 21.15 24.08
CA THR A 547 19.76 20.83 23.52
C THR A 547 20.75 20.49 24.61
N ILE A 548 21.67 19.59 24.29
CA ILE A 548 22.82 19.22 25.13
C ILE A 548 24.09 19.19 24.30
N THR A 549 25.24 19.13 24.95
CA THR A 549 26.54 19.00 24.26
C THR A 549 27.25 17.75 24.75
N VAL A 550 27.77 16.98 23.81
CA VAL A 550 28.53 15.75 24.07
C VAL A 550 29.92 15.92 23.50
N LYS A 551 30.92 15.41 24.22
CA LYS A 551 32.29 15.38 23.75
C LYS A 551 32.57 14.08 23.01
N VAL A 552 33.08 14.17 21.79
CA VAL A 552 33.62 13.04 21.02
C VAL A 552 35.14 13.19 20.94
N THR A 553 35.86 12.09 21.09
CA THR A 553 37.33 12.06 21.12
C THR A 553 37.86 10.97 20.20
N SER A 554 38.87 11.26 19.38
CA SER A 554 39.58 10.26 18.58
C SER A 554 40.72 9.61 19.37
N ASP A 555 41.16 8.42 18.94
CA ASP A 555 42.31 7.71 19.51
C ASP A 555 43.66 8.41 19.25
N HIS A 556 43.70 9.41 18.37
CA HIS A 556 44.84 10.30 18.18
C HIS A 556 44.74 11.63 18.94
N GLY A 557 43.67 11.82 19.73
CA GLY A 557 43.54 12.91 20.69
C GLY A 557 42.84 14.17 20.16
N GLU A 558 42.26 14.12 18.97
CA GLU A 558 41.34 15.16 18.47
C GLU A 558 40.05 15.12 19.25
N THR A 559 39.45 16.27 19.54
CA THR A 559 38.18 16.35 20.25
C THR A 559 37.21 17.33 19.62
N GLU A 560 35.95 16.93 19.53
CA GLU A 560 34.85 17.74 19.00
C GLU A 560 33.68 17.79 19.97
N SER A 561 33.15 18.99 20.18
CA SER A 561 31.91 19.24 20.92
C SER A 561 30.71 19.16 19.98
N VAL A 562 29.89 18.13 20.13
CA VAL A 562 28.72 17.88 19.29
C VAL A 562 27.46 18.35 20.03
N GLU A 563 26.77 19.34 19.47
CA GLU A 563 25.44 19.74 19.95
C GLU A 563 24.41 18.69 19.52
N LEU A 564 23.71 18.13 20.50
CA LEU A 564 22.58 17.24 20.27
C LEU A 564 21.29 18.00 20.59
N THR A 565 20.31 17.89 19.70
CA THR A 565 18.97 18.47 19.89
C THR A 565 17.98 17.35 20.11
N GLU A 566 17.00 17.57 20.98
CA GLU A 566 15.90 16.63 21.17
C GLU A 566 15.19 16.37 19.83
N THR A 567 14.87 15.12 19.52
CA THR A 567 14.31 14.73 18.22
C THR A 567 12.90 15.30 18.03
N ASP A 568 12.12 15.33 19.10
CA ASP A 568 10.86 16.07 19.16
C ASP A 568 10.60 16.57 20.59
N ILE A 569 9.59 17.41 20.78
CA ILE A 569 9.20 17.89 22.11
C ILE A 569 8.87 16.68 22.98
N ASN A 570 9.53 16.58 24.14
CA ASN A 570 9.24 15.58 25.16
C ASN A 570 9.47 14.12 24.70
N THR A 571 10.51 13.88 23.90
CA THR A 571 10.95 12.52 23.52
C THR A 571 12.05 11.98 24.42
N SER A 572 12.77 12.86 25.13
CA SER A 572 13.95 12.50 25.92
C SER A 572 15.07 11.88 25.08
N LEU A 573 15.03 12.09 23.77
CA LEU A 573 16.02 11.59 22.83
C LEU A 573 16.70 12.75 22.12
N PHE A 574 18.03 12.80 22.17
CA PHE A 574 18.84 13.86 21.62
C PHE A 574 19.75 13.31 20.51
N LYS A 575 19.82 14.00 19.38
CA LYS A 575 20.66 13.63 18.23
C LYS A 575 21.43 14.81 17.69
N GLY A 576 22.64 14.55 17.21
CA GLY A 576 23.50 15.54 16.57
C GLY A 576 24.54 14.87 15.69
N THR A 577 25.20 15.67 14.86
CA THR A 577 26.15 15.16 13.87
C THR A 577 27.42 15.98 13.85
N VAL A 578 28.54 15.33 13.52
CA VAL A 578 29.82 15.98 13.27
C VAL A 578 30.42 15.42 11.98
N ALA A 579 30.95 16.31 11.14
CA ALA A 579 31.59 15.89 9.90
C ALA A 579 32.87 15.12 10.21
N ALA A 580 33.28 14.24 9.30
CA ALA A 580 34.56 13.56 9.40
C ALA A 580 35.16 13.37 8.00
N LYS A 581 36.47 13.54 7.90
CA LYS A 581 37.19 13.54 6.64
C LYS A 581 38.52 12.82 6.78
N LEU A 582 38.88 12.01 5.79
CA LEU A 582 40.25 11.49 5.71
C LEU A 582 41.23 12.63 5.45
N SER A 583 42.23 12.77 6.31
CA SER A 583 43.08 13.94 6.32
C SER A 583 44.46 13.65 6.92
N ASP A 584 45.52 14.12 6.26
CA ASP A 584 46.88 14.17 6.82
C ASP A 584 47.14 15.53 7.51
N ASN A 585 46.09 16.33 7.73
CA ASN A 585 46.23 17.66 8.34
C ASN A 585 46.57 17.57 9.83
N ALA A 586 46.95 18.70 10.40
CA ALA A 586 47.15 18.79 11.84
C ALA A 586 45.81 18.64 12.56
N ILE A 587 45.80 17.85 13.64
CA ILE A 587 44.67 17.71 14.57
C ILE A 587 44.28 19.09 15.10
N LEU A 588 43.02 19.49 14.90
CA LEU A 588 42.43 20.70 15.45
C LEU A 588 41.24 20.30 16.31
N ASP A 589 41.20 20.81 17.54
CA ASP A 589 40.05 20.59 18.43
C ASP A 589 38.95 21.61 18.15
N ASP A 590 37.70 21.17 18.25
CA ASP A 590 36.47 21.95 18.14
C ASP A 590 36.37 22.77 16.84
N ASP A 591 36.81 22.18 15.71
CA ASP A 591 36.72 22.81 14.39
C ASP A 591 35.47 22.40 13.58
N GLY A 592 34.63 21.55 14.16
CA GLY A 592 33.37 21.06 13.60
C GLY A 592 33.52 19.84 12.69
N LYS A 593 34.70 19.23 12.62
CA LYS A 593 34.95 18.01 11.86
C LYS A 593 36.07 17.17 12.48
N PHE A 594 36.07 15.87 12.26
CA PHE A 594 37.21 15.00 12.58
C PHE A 594 38.14 14.79 11.38
N ASP A 595 39.44 14.96 11.58
CA ASP A 595 40.49 14.58 10.65
C ASP A 595 40.92 13.11 10.90
N LEU A 596 40.31 12.19 10.15
CA LEU A 596 40.45 10.74 10.33
C LEU A 596 41.73 10.19 9.70
N ASN A 597 42.36 9.23 10.39
CA ASN A 597 43.45 8.38 9.90
C ASN A 597 42.92 7.06 9.28
N LYS A 598 43.82 6.28 8.63
CA LYS A 598 43.50 4.97 8.00
C LYS A 598 42.76 4.01 8.93
N THR A 599 43.06 4.07 10.22
CA THR A 599 42.26 3.46 11.28
C THR A 599 42.10 4.48 12.39
N THR A 600 40.86 4.81 12.74
CA THR A 600 40.52 5.80 13.77
C THR A 600 39.45 5.22 14.68
N THR A 601 39.64 5.35 15.99
CA THR A 601 38.61 5.01 16.98
C THR A 601 38.05 6.29 17.56
N LEU A 602 36.75 6.53 17.38
CA LEU A 602 36.03 7.61 18.04
C LEU A 602 35.38 7.10 19.31
N THR A 603 35.37 7.92 20.36
CA THR A 603 34.70 7.67 21.64
C THR A 603 33.85 8.88 22.00
N ALA A 604 32.53 8.72 22.08
CA ALA A 604 31.65 9.73 22.65
C ALA A 604 31.45 9.44 24.13
N THR A 605 31.49 10.49 24.96
CA THR A 605 31.34 10.38 26.42
C THR A 605 30.18 11.24 26.89
N TYR A 606 29.23 10.61 27.60
CA TYR A 606 28.11 11.26 28.26
C TYR A 606 28.18 11.04 29.77
N VAL A 607 27.95 12.08 30.57
CA VAL A 607 27.87 11.97 32.02
C VAL A 607 26.42 12.17 32.43
N ASP A 608 25.77 11.06 32.77
CA ASP A 608 24.41 11.05 33.29
C ASP A 608 24.45 11.46 34.77
N SER A 609 23.86 12.61 35.07
CA SER A 609 23.83 13.15 36.43
C SER A 609 22.86 12.45 37.38
N LYS A 610 21.98 11.58 36.87
CA LYS A 610 20.85 10.97 37.59
C LYS A 610 20.59 9.49 37.27
N TYR A 611 21.53 8.75 36.69
CA TYR A 611 21.43 7.34 36.31
C TYR A 611 20.55 6.43 37.21
N GLY A 612 19.27 6.30 36.82
CA GLY A 612 18.27 5.45 37.47
C GLY A 612 17.95 5.86 38.91
N THR A 613 18.37 5.05 39.88
CA THR A 613 18.19 5.35 41.32
C THR A 613 19.49 5.71 42.03
N LYS A 614 20.60 5.83 41.27
CA LYS A 614 21.90 6.16 41.83
C LYS A 614 21.95 7.63 42.23
N VAL A 615 22.72 7.91 43.29
CA VAL A 615 22.92 9.27 43.81
C VAL A 615 24.13 9.94 43.17
N GLU A 616 25.04 9.15 42.60
CA GLU A 616 26.26 9.64 41.95
C GLU A 616 26.11 9.56 40.42
N PRO A 617 26.67 10.53 39.67
CA PRO A 617 26.66 10.49 38.22
C PRO A 617 27.35 9.24 37.65
N GLU A 618 26.83 8.72 36.53
CA GLU A 618 27.44 7.64 35.77
C GLU A 618 28.05 8.19 34.47
N THR A 619 29.21 7.69 34.06
CA THR A 619 29.80 8.04 32.76
C THR A 619 29.56 6.90 31.78
N LEU A 620 28.92 7.23 30.68
CA LEU A 620 28.56 6.33 29.59
C LEU A 620 29.43 6.64 28.37
N GLU A 621 29.91 5.60 27.71
CA GLU A 621 30.77 5.73 26.53
C GLU A 621 30.24 4.90 25.37
N ALA A 622 30.27 5.47 24.17
CA ALA A 622 30.07 4.76 22.91
C ALA A 622 31.37 4.83 22.11
N GLY A 623 31.79 3.71 21.52
CA GLY A 623 32.99 3.62 20.69
C GLY A 623 32.67 3.22 19.25
N LEU A 624 33.32 3.87 18.27
CA LEU A 624 33.17 3.60 16.84
C LEU A 624 34.56 3.43 16.21
N VAL A 625 34.82 2.29 15.58
CA VAL A 625 36.09 2.05 14.86
C VAL A 625 35.89 2.18 13.36
N LEU A 626 36.65 3.10 12.78
CA LEU A 626 36.64 3.43 11.38
C LEU A 626 37.91 2.87 10.73
N THR A 627 37.77 2.13 9.63
CA THR A 627 38.88 1.56 8.88
C THR A 627 38.69 1.80 7.39
N ILE A 628 39.62 2.49 6.76
CA ILE A 628 39.50 2.83 5.33
C ILE A 628 39.88 1.60 4.50
N ALA A 629 39.02 1.20 3.56
CA ALA A 629 39.39 0.15 2.61
C ALA A 629 40.49 0.69 1.69
N ASP A 630 41.55 -0.11 1.51
CA ASP A 630 42.51 0.17 0.46
C ASP A 630 41.77 0.19 -0.89
N GLU A 631 41.97 1.24 -1.70
CA GLU A 631 41.41 1.27 -3.05
C GLU A 631 41.81 -0.02 -3.79
N PRO A 632 40.90 -0.64 -4.56
CA PRO A 632 41.26 -1.82 -5.33
C PRO A 632 42.37 -1.42 -6.31
N THR A 633 43.58 -1.92 -6.06
CA THR A 633 44.71 -1.77 -6.99
C THR A 633 44.24 -2.28 -8.36
N GLU A 634 43.98 -1.39 -9.31
CA GLU A 634 43.66 -1.81 -10.68
C GLU A 634 44.85 -2.63 -11.19
N GLU A 635 44.67 -3.94 -11.40
CA GLU A 635 45.68 -4.73 -12.10
C GLU A 635 45.85 -4.12 -13.49
N PRO A 636 47.08 -3.73 -13.91
CA PRO A 636 47.26 -3.12 -15.21
C PRO A 636 46.86 -4.12 -16.30
N THR A 637 45.76 -3.83 -17.00
CA THR A 637 45.41 -4.56 -18.24
C THR A 637 46.56 -4.40 -19.24
N VAL A 638 47.33 -5.46 -19.41
CA VAL A 638 48.42 -5.52 -20.41
C VAL A 638 47.78 -5.58 -21.81
N THR A 639 47.58 -4.43 -22.44
CA THR A 639 47.34 -4.35 -23.89
C THR A 639 48.65 -4.60 -24.63
N SER A 640 48.85 -5.84 -25.11
CA SER A 640 49.96 -6.16 -26.01
C SER A 640 49.68 -5.63 -27.42
N SER A 641 50.23 -4.46 -27.76
CA SER A 641 50.32 -3.97 -29.14
C SER A 641 51.76 -4.00 -29.64
N GLY A 642 52.01 -4.79 -30.69
CA GLY A 642 53.26 -4.82 -31.46
C GLY A 642 53.53 -6.24 -31.95
N GLY A 643 53.38 -6.64 -33.22
CA GLY A 643 53.45 -5.90 -34.47
C GLY A 643 54.79 -6.19 -35.15
N GLY A 644 54.83 -7.14 -36.10
CA GLY A 644 55.99 -7.30 -36.99
C GLY A 644 56.22 -8.64 -37.69
N SER A 645 55.48 -8.88 -38.79
CA SER A 645 55.93 -9.49 -40.06
C SER A 645 56.55 -10.90 -40.10
N PHE A 646 55.90 -11.84 -40.81
CA PHE A 646 56.40 -12.40 -42.08
C PHE A 646 55.40 -13.40 -42.72
N ASN A 647 55.15 -13.19 -44.02
CA ASN A 647 54.73 -14.12 -45.08
C ASN A 647 53.37 -14.87 -45.05
N THR A 648 52.49 -14.41 -45.96
CA THR A 648 51.89 -15.15 -47.09
C THR A 648 51.19 -16.49 -46.82
N LEU A 649 49.89 -16.59 -47.16
CA LEU A 649 49.30 -17.56 -48.12
C LEU A 649 47.78 -17.82 -47.86
N LEU A 650 46.95 -17.38 -48.82
CA LEU A 650 45.82 -18.12 -49.43
C LEU A 650 44.42 -18.25 -48.75
N MET A 651 43.43 -17.75 -49.51
CA MET A 651 42.04 -18.18 -49.78
C MET A 651 41.01 -18.54 -48.69
N MET A 652 39.83 -17.93 -48.90
CA MET A 652 38.46 -18.50 -49.00
C MET A 652 38.08 -19.72 -48.13
N VAL A 653 36.93 -19.63 -47.46
CA VAL A 653 35.65 -20.32 -47.80
C VAL A 653 34.73 -20.37 -46.56
N PHE A 654 33.46 -20.06 -46.82
CA PHE A 654 32.23 -20.37 -46.08
C PHE A 654 32.27 -21.43 -44.95
N GLY A 655 31.62 -21.09 -43.83
CA GLY A 655 30.25 -21.55 -43.58
C GLY A 655 30.00 -22.70 -42.58
N PHE A 656 28.90 -22.52 -41.83
CA PHE A 656 28.08 -23.47 -41.07
C PHE A 656 28.38 -23.74 -39.59
N LEU A 657 27.56 -23.09 -38.74
CA LEU A 657 26.52 -23.67 -37.88
C LEU A 657 26.64 -25.15 -37.47
N GLY A 658 26.47 -25.40 -36.17
CA GLY A 658 25.55 -26.44 -35.70
C GLY A 658 25.99 -27.21 -34.46
N LEU A 659 25.07 -27.27 -33.48
CA LEU A 659 24.78 -28.37 -32.53
C LEU A 659 25.93 -28.79 -31.58
N GLY A 660 25.73 -28.99 -30.27
CA GLY A 660 24.55 -29.52 -29.60
C GLY A 660 24.92 -30.85 -28.94
N GLY A 661 24.63 -30.98 -27.64
CA GLY A 661 24.17 -32.24 -27.06
C GLY A 661 25.19 -33.20 -26.43
N TRP A 662 24.87 -33.52 -25.17
CA TRP A 662 24.50 -34.87 -24.72
C TRP A 662 25.53 -35.72 -23.93
N LEU A 663 24.95 -36.44 -22.96
CA LEU A 663 25.36 -37.66 -22.26
C LEU A 663 26.26 -37.63 -21.00
N ALA A 664 25.54 -37.71 -19.87
CA ALA A 664 25.71 -38.64 -18.76
C ALA A 664 26.75 -39.78 -18.88
N ARG A 665 27.49 -40.03 -17.78
CA ARG A 665 27.45 -41.34 -17.08
C ARG A 665 28.08 -41.34 -15.69
N ARG A 666 27.42 -42.14 -14.85
CA ARG A 666 27.65 -42.53 -13.46
C ARG A 666 28.99 -43.24 -13.15
N ARG A 667 29.35 -43.10 -11.86
CA ARG A 667 29.91 -44.07 -10.89
C ARG A 667 31.43 -44.34 -10.85
N ALA A 668 32.02 -43.82 -9.75
CA ALA A 668 32.69 -44.54 -8.65
C ALA A 668 33.58 -45.75 -8.98
N THR A 669 34.87 -45.67 -8.63
CA THR A 669 35.49 -46.30 -7.44
C THR A 669 37.01 -46.09 -7.45
N LYS A 670 37.55 -45.50 -6.39
CA LYS A 670 38.52 -46.16 -5.50
C LYS A 670 38.55 -45.43 -4.16
#